data_AF-J3NPS5-F1
#
_entry.id   AF-J3NPS5-F1
#
_cell.length_a   1.000
_cell.length_b   1.000
_cell.length_c   1.000
_cell.angle_alpha   90.00
_cell.angle_beta   90.00
_cell.angle_gamma   90.00
#
_symmetry.space_group_name_H-M   'P 1'
#
loop_
_entity.id
_entity.type
_entity.pdbx_description
1 polymer ?
#
loop_
_entity_poly.entity_id
_entity_poly.type
_entity_poly.pdbx_seq_one_letter_code
_entity_poly.pdbx_strand_id
1 'polypeptide(L)'
;MRCSGILVSFLSLAAWHPVQAVDSLVDLGYTKVQGVAESGGATRWLGVRYAAPPVGALRFAAPIDPEPTNGTVEDGSNFRPICLPRAASDFTNQPNKRFTVAEDCLFVNIFAPTNATATSKLGVMLQLQGGGFQSNSNANFNGSDLAAFGNIIVAQINYRVGPFGFLQSKEVKEGASLNNGLKDMIQAAKWLKQHVDKFGGDPDQIVAVGDSAGATAVQLLLAAWADEDPKTAMIKGAILESTSVATIRTIEQGQEQYACLLNATGCTTATDTLACLRAANSSALQADPCQFNPGFDDDLIKSPSLARFDQGLYLKVPTIVGTCAEEGTKSVPKGINTTAEALTFFNSQAFGALSNASLALLDKAYLQKQQPDFTGAVDANGKSVGAGPLWRQMSVGFGDFREHCITARVQNAQARDGVRTYNYRFAVRDEEQERLGFGSYHTVELNAVFGPNNTDGAPPKSYAAENKAIVPITMAYWASFVRSLDPNKFRLAGSPEWKPWTGPDARERLRFDTADMGMEVMSAEQRGNCEMVDMMLPAIETPLSSGVVVELNAPGVSCGTSWALSGSSASSCAPGGGGGGGGGAASIKSVSSSGLTTPVSSVASSANTAVSVLTGLPVILFPSTLSTLSIIILSSSSAAIPASTTSGSTQTVPAGSSTSTTSGPAETTNTPGAPEATTSAGSSSTSSAVAAPTTTSPITSRAFPADVVDTLRDSSFSKLQSFSRNNVSSGGCTLENAAIRHEWSDLSVPQREEYIAAVRCIMTKPTKLSASEAPGARSRYDDFLVAHIQQTPNIHSTANFLAWHRYYTWGFEQALRNECGYTGYQPYWNWDRYAKDPENSPLFNGNASSLGGNSPRPGACVETGPFADIKVNLGPGNSLEFNPRCLTRDISKSNATHTTADKTFALITSSNDIRSFQDTMQVALGVHAMGHFTVGGDPGGDIFTSAGDIYFYVHHAMVDRVYWIWQMQDLENRLNAVGGDTSAGLPGSRDDMVNIGVNGGDVKLGSLLNTLGGKGGEFCYIYL
;
A
#
# COMPACT_ATOMS: atom_id res chain seq x y z
N MET A 1 -0.44 -8.11 82.90
CA MET A 1 -1.71 -8.47 82.21
C MET A 1 -1.38 -8.92 80.79
N ARG A 2 -1.84 -10.08 80.36
CA ARG A 2 -1.89 -10.53 78.95
C ARG A 2 -3.13 -11.44 78.84
N CYS A 3 -4.03 -11.15 77.90
CA CYS A 3 -5.30 -11.85 77.78
C CYS A 3 -5.27 -12.82 76.58
N SER A 4 -5.96 -13.96 76.73
CA SER A 4 -6.07 -14.98 75.68
C SER A 4 -7.00 -14.54 74.55
N GLY A 5 -6.62 -14.82 73.31
CA GLY A 5 -7.52 -14.76 72.15
C GLY A 5 -8.09 -16.15 71.84
N ILE A 6 -9.38 -16.21 71.50
CA ILE A 6 -10.08 -17.46 71.15
C ILE A 6 -9.87 -17.76 69.66
N LEU A 7 -9.49 -18.99 69.32
CA LEU A 7 -9.49 -19.48 67.94
C LEU A 7 -10.89 -20.00 67.57
N VAL A 8 -11.42 -19.60 66.42
CA VAL A 8 -12.63 -20.16 65.82
C VAL A 8 -12.26 -20.74 64.46
N SER A 9 -12.40 -22.06 64.30
CA SER A 9 -12.13 -22.75 63.05
C SER A 9 -13.34 -22.69 62.12
N PHE A 10 -13.19 -22.05 60.95
CA PHE A 10 -14.12 -22.21 59.84
C PHE A 10 -13.63 -23.35 58.93
N LEU A 11 -14.44 -24.40 58.77
CA LEU A 11 -14.26 -25.35 57.66
C LEU A 11 -14.86 -24.74 56.39
N SER A 12 -14.03 -24.44 55.40
CA SER A 12 -14.46 -24.12 54.04
C SER A 12 -14.79 -25.41 53.28
N LEU A 13 -16.08 -25.66 53.07
CA LEU A 13 -16.55 -26.68 52.13
C LEU A 13 -16.22 -26.25 50.69
N ALA A 14 -15.06 -26.69 50.20
CA ALA A 14 -14.69 -26.51 48.81
C ALA A 14 -15.59 -27.39 47.92
N ALA A 15 -16.56 -26.76 47.25
CA ALA A 15 -17.47 -27.45 46.35
C ALA A 15 -16.72 -27.93 45.09
N TRP A 16 -16.34 -29.21 45.08
CA TRP A 16 -15.87 -29.92 43.87
C TRP A 16 -16.97 -29.91 42.81
N HIS A 17 -16.93 -28.90 41.94
CA HIS A 17 -17.62 -28.93 40.67
C HIS A 17 -16.78 -29.82 39.75
N PRO A 18 -17.30 -30.95 39.23
CA PRO A 18 -16.57 -31.74 38.25
C PRO A 18 -16.41 -30.90 36.99
N VAL A 19 -15.17 -30.55 36.64
CA VAL A 19 -14.89 -29.82 35.40
C VAL A 19 -15.05 -30.80 34.24
N GLN A 20 -16.23 -30.79 33.64
CA GLN A 20 -16.54 -31.63 32.49
C GLN A 20 -15.92 -31.04 31.21
N ALA A 21 -15.61 -31.92 30.25
CA ALA A 21 -15.27 -31.51 28.90
C ALA A 21 -16.45 -30.79 28.23
N VAL A 22 -16.18 -30.04 27.17
CA VAL A 22 -17.18 -29.53 26.24
C VAL A 22 -18.00 -30.71 25.70
N ASP A 23 -19.33 -30.59 25.73
CA ASP A 23 -20.18 -31.60 25.11
C ASP A 23 -19.98 -31.57 23.59
N SER A 24 -19.94 -32.76 23.00
CA SER A 24 -20.09 -32.98 21.56
C SER A 24 -21.29 -32.24 20.96
N LEU A 25 -22.39 -32.07 21.71
CA LEU A 25 -23.52 -31.24 21.32
C LEU A 25 -23.29 -29.79 21.76
N VAL A 26 -22.88 -28.94 20.82
CA VAL A 26 -22.61 -27.51 21.07
C VAL A 26 -23.84 -26.66 20.75
N ASP A 27 -24.22 -25.80 21.69
CA ASP A 27 -25.30 -24.81 21.53
C ASP A 27 -24.73 -23.42 21.21
N LEU A 28 -25.10 -22.89 20.05
CA LEU A 28 -24.64 -21.60 19.52
C LEU A 28 -25.72 -20.51 19.64
N GLY A 29 -26.88 -20.82 20.24
CA GLY A 29 -28.03 -19.92 20.35
C GLY A 29 -28.88 -19.84 19.08
N TYR A 30 -28.26 -19.57 17.91
CA TYR A 30 -28.97 -19.61 16.61
C TYR A 30 -29.16 -21.03 16.08
N THR A 31 -28.26 -21.95 16.43
CA THR A 31 -28.31 -23.37 16.05
C THR A 31 -27.63 -24.26 17.10
N LYS A 32 -27.79 -25.58 16.96
CA LYS A 32 -27.07 -26.58 17.74
C LYS A 32 -26.32 -27.50 16.79
N VAL A 33 -25.10 -27.92 17.12
CA VAL A 33 -24.28 -28.77 16.25
C VAL A 33 -23.82 -30.01 17.02
N GLN A 34 -24.10 -31.19 16.46
CA GLN A 34 -23.57 -32.45 16.97
C GLN A 34 -22.20 -32.73 16.34
N GLY A 35 -21.13 -32.59 17.12
CA GLY A 35 -19.78 -32.98 16.75
C GLY A 35 -19.47 -34.45 16.99
N VAL A 36 -18.28 -34.87 16.56
CA VAL A 36 -17.76 -36.25 16.67
C VAL A 36 -16.46 -36.23 17.47
N ALA A 37 -16.39 -37.02 18.54
CA ALA A 37 -15.16 -37.29 19.27
C ALA A 37 -14.38 -38.43 18.60
N GLU A 38 -13.08 -38.24 18.37
CA GLU A 38 -12.21 -39.18 17.66
C GLU A 38 -11.19 -39.82 18.61
N SER A 39 -10.77 -41.05 18.29
CA SER A 39 -9.83 -41.83 19.14
C SER A 39 -8.43 -41.21 19.26
N GLY A 40 -8.07 -40.25 18.39
CA GLY A 40 -6.86 -39.44 18.49
C GLY A 40 -6.87 -38.40 19.62
N GLY A 41 -7.99 -38.23 20.33
CA GLY A 41 -8.13 -37.27 21.43
C GLY A 41 -8.54 -35.86 21.00
N ALA A 42 -9.10 -35.72 19.79
CA ALA A 42 -9.76 -34.51 19.33
C ALA A 42 -11.26 -34.73 19.09
N THR A 43 -12.05 -33.68 19.28
CA THR A 43 -13.47 -33.60 18.90
C THR A 43 -13.61 -32.57 17.79
N ARG A 44 -14.44 -32.89 16.78
CA ARG A 44 -14.62 -32.05 15.60
C ARG A 44 -16.09 -31.74 15.29
N TRP A 45 -16.32 -30.53 14.80
CA TRP A 45 -17.60 -30.01 14.34
C TRP A 45 -17.37 -29.42 12.95
N LEU A 46 -17.67 -30.21 11.93
CA LEU A 46 -17.46 -29.87 10.53
C LEU A 46 -18.71 -29.19 9.95
N GLY A 47 -18.54 -28.27 9.01
CA GLY A 47 -19.67 -27.75 8.25
C GLY A 47 -20.60 -26.79 8.99
N VAL A 48 -20.12 -26.09 10.03
CA VAL A 48 -20.92 -25.13 10.78
C VAL A 48 -21.08 -23.84 9.97
N ARG A 49 -22.30 -23.31 9.83
CA ARG A 49 -22.53 -22.06 9.08
C ARG A 49 -22.09 -20.87 9.91
N TYR A 50 -21.10 -20.10 9.44
CA TYR A 50 -20.71 -18.82 10.06
C TYR A 50 -21.39 -17.60 9.41
N ALA A 51 -22.03 -17.80 8.25
CA ALA A 51 -22.78 -16.80 7.51
C ALA A 51 -23.96 -17.46 6.75
N ALA A 52 -24.91 -16.64 6.28
CA ALA A 52 -25.99 -17.09 5.41
C ALA A 52 -25.47 -17.55 4.02
N PRO A 53 -26.16 -18.48 3.33
CA PRO A 53 -25.82 -18.91 1.97
C PRO A 53 -25.73 -17.72 0.99
N PRO A 54 -24.60 -17.47 0.32
CA PRO A 54 -24.40 -16.28 -0.53
C PRO A 54 -25.01 -16.43 -1.93
N VAL A 55 -26.24 -16.94 -1.99
CA VAL A 55 -26.96 -17.33 -3.23
C VAL A 55 -28.07 -16.35 -3.59
N GLY A 56 -28.48 -16.32 -4.86
CA GLY A 56 -29.58 -15.48 -5.34
C GLY A 56 -29.34 -13.99 -5.06
N ALA A 57 -30.18 -13.38 -4.23
CA ALA A 57 -30.03 -11.98 -3.83
C ALA A 57 -28.72 -11.68 -3.06
N LEU A 58 -28.19 -12.67 -2.33
CA LEU A 58 -26.91 -12.54 -1.61
C LEU A 58 -25.68 -12.82 -2.50
N ARG A 59 -25.88 -13.20 -3.77
CA ARG A 59 -24.77 -13.31 -4.73
C ARG A 59 -24.17 -11.92 -4.96
N PHE A 60 -22.84 -11.86 -4.86
CA PHE A 60 -22.01 -10.64 -4.86
C PHE A 60 -22.28 -9.66 -3.70
N ALA A 61 -23.10 -10.02 -2.70
CA ALA A 61 -23.29 -9.21 -1.50
C ALA A 61 -22.23 -9.54 -0.42
N ALA A 62 -22.05 -8.63 0.53
CA ALA A 62 -21.31 -8.90 1.75
C ALA A 62 -21.98 -10.07 2.51
N PRO A 63 -21.21 -10.91 3.24
CA PRO A 63 -21.81 -11.95 4.07
C PRO A 63 -22.63 -11.31 5.21
N ILE A 64 -23.67 -12.02 5.64
CA ILE A 64 -24.51 -11.67 6.79
C ILE A 64 -24.58 -12.86 7.75
N ASP A 65 -25.01 -12.62 8.98
CA ASP A 65 -25.16 -13.64 10.02
C ASP A 65 -26.07 -14.80 9.55
N PRO A 66 -25.82 -16.05 10.01
CA PRO A 66 -26.59 -17.22 9.60
C PRO A 66 -28.01 -17.23 10.22
N GLU A 67 -29.00 -17.62 9.42
CA GLU A 67 -30.39 -17.75 9.86
C GLU A 67 -30.57 -18.79 10.99
N PRO A 68 -31.35 -18.50 12.05
CA PRO A 68 -31.57 -19.43 13.15
C PRO A 68 -32.32 -20.71 12.75
N THR A 69 -31.83 -21.88 13.15
CA THR A 69 -32.44 -23.19 12.85
C THR A 69 -33.58 -23.58 13.80
N ASN A 70 -34.05 -22.63 14.63
CA ASN A 70 -35.13 -22.79 15.62
C ASN A 70 -34.98 -24.02 16.55
N GLY A 71 -33.75 -24.32 16.94
CA GLY A 71 -33.41 -25.43 17.84
C GLY A 71 -33.17 -26.78 17.17
N THR A 72 -33.20 -26.85 15.83
CA THR A 72 -32.77 -28.03 15.07
C THR A 72 -31.28 -28.30 15.33
N VAL A 73 -30.94 -29.57 15.56
CA VAL A 73 -29.55 -30.02 15.68
C VAL A 73 -28.99 -30.35 14.30
N GLU A 74 -27.98 -29.60 13.88
CA GLU A 74 -27.23 -29.83 12.65
C GLU A 74 -26.21 -30.96 12.81
N ASP A 75 -26.05 -31.75 11.74
CA ASP A 75 -24.99 -32.75 11.63
C ASP A 75 -23.63 -32.07 11.39
N GLY A 76 -22.76 -32.13 12.40
CA GLY A 76 -21.37 -31.70 12.35
C GLY A 76 -20.37 -32.83 12.05
N SER A 77 -20.82 -34.03 11.68
CA SER A 77 -19.94 -35.17 11.41
C SER A 77 -19.29 -35.15 10.01
N ASN A 78 -19.76 -34.30 9.09
CA ASN A 78 -19.32 -34.26 7.69
C ASN A 78 -18.92 -32.85 7.24
N PHE A 79 -17.85 -32.76 6.44
CA PHE A 79 -17.53 -31.54 5.71
C PHE A 79 -18.67 -31.16 4.75
N ARG A 80 -18.87 -29.85 4.56
CA ARG A 80 -19.83 -29.27 3.61
C ARG A 80 -19.10 -28.71 2.38
N PRO A 81 -19.80 -28.32 1.30
CA PRO A 81 -19.15 -27.89 0.07
C PRO A 81 -18.20 -26.71 0.27
N ILE A 82 -17.11 -26.72 -0.50
CA ILE A 82 -16.18 -25.59 -0.66
C ILE A 82 -16.71 -24.66 -1.76
N CYS A 83 -16.21 -23.43 -1.81
CA CYS A 83 -16.73 -22.43 -2.73
C CYS A 83 -16.37 -22.77 -4.19
N LEU A 84 -17.30 -22.52 -5.12
CA LEU A 84 -17.07 -22.74 -6.55
C LEU A 84 -15.84 -21.96 -7.03
N PRO A 85 -14.89 -22.63 -7.72
CA PRO A 85 -13.71 -21.97 -8.26
C PRO A 85 -14.05 -21.10 -9.49
N ARG A 86 -13.17 -20.15 -9.77
CA ARG A 86 -13.14 -19.26 -10.94
C ARG A 86 -13.40 -19.96 -12.27
N ALA A 87 -12.85 -21.16 -12.45
CA ALA A 87 -12.81 -21.88 -13.71
C ALA A 87 -13.57 -23.20 -13.62
N ALA A 88 -14.27 -23.60 -14.69
CA ALA A 88 -14.90 -24.90 -14.80
C ALA A 88 -13.83 -26.02 -14.93
N SER A 89 -12.67 -25.71 -15.50
CA SER A 89 -11.53 -26.65 -15.62
C SER A 89 -10.74 -26.89 -14.33
N ASP A 90 -11.00 -26.14 -13.25
CA ASP A 90 -10.24 -26.22 -12.00
C ASP A 90 -10.33 -27.62 -11.34
N PHE A 91 -9.23 -28.04 -10.71
CA PHE A 91 -9.13 -29.36 -10.09
C PHE A 91 -10.13 -29.57 -8.94
N THR A 92 -10.59 -28.50 -8.29
CA THR A 92 -11.59 -28.57 -7.22
C THR A 92 -12.99 -28.95 -7.71
N ASN A 93 -13.31 -28.77 -8.99
CA ASN A 93 -14.54 -29.30 -9.61
C ASN A 93 -14.46 -30.81 -9.90
N GLN A 94 -13.26 -31.40 -9.89
CA GLN A 94 -13.08 -32.83 -10.19
C GLN A 94 -13.48 -33.69 -8.97
N PRO A 95 -13.92 -34.95 -9.17
CA PRO A 95 -14.35 -35.81 -8.06
C PRO A 95 -13.27 -36.01 -6.98
N ASN A 96 -13.44 -35.36 -5.83
CA ASN A 96 -12.54 -35.44 -4.69
C ASN A 96 -13.16 -36.28 -3.54
N LYS A 97 -12.33 -36.78 -2.62
CA LYS A 97 -12.77 -37.56 -1.45
C LYS A 97 -13.02 -36.71 -0.20
N ARG A 98 -12.50 -35.47 -0.14
CA ARG A 98 -12.61 -34.58 1.04
C ARG A 98 -13.63 -33.45 0.89
N PHE A 99 -14.02 -33.13 -0.35
CA PHE A 99 -14.86 -31.98 -0.64
C PHE A 99 -15.72 -32.17 -1.89
N THR A 100 -16.78 -31.39 -1.96
CA THR A 100 -17.59 -31.06 -3.15
C THR A 100 -17.66 -29.54 -3.29
N VAL A 101 -18.12 -29.00 -4.42
CA VAL A 101 -18.17 -27.55 -4.68
C VAL A 101 -19.62 -27.02 -4.76
N ALA A 102 -19.88 -25.81 -4.24
CA ALA A 102 -21.15 -25.11 -4.37
C ALA A 102 -21.02 -23.58 -4.17
N GLU A 103 -22.07 -22.81 -4.47
CA GLU A 103 -22.17 -21.41 -4.00
C GLU A 103 -22.53 -21.33 -2.50
N ASP A 104 -23.36 -22.25 -2.02
CA ASP A 104 -23.60 -22.41 -0.59
C ASP A 104 -22.40 -23.10 0.06
N CYS A 105 -21.43 -22.29 0.49
CA CYS A 105 -20.11 -22.74 0.91
C CYS A 105 -19.57 -22.08 2.20
N LEU A 106 -20.27 -21.11 2.81
CA LEU A 106 -19.75 -20.31 3.94
C LEU A 106 -19.81 -21.06 5.28
N PHE A 107 -18.93 -22.06 5.38
CA PHE A 107 -18.81 -22.97 6.51
C PHE A 107 -17.46 -22.82 7.22
N VAL A 108 -17.47 -23.07 8.53
CA VAL A 108 -16.31 -23.24 9.40
C VAL A 108 -16.27 -24.67 9.93
N ASN A 109 -15.07 -25.24 10.01
CA ASN A 109 -14.78 -26.53 10.61
C ASN A 109 -13.95 -26.31 11.88
N ILE A 110 -14.45 -26.77 13.03
CA ILE A 110 -13.77 -26.65 14.33
C ILE A 110 -13.20 -28.00 14.75
N PHE A 111 -11.94 -28.01 15.20
CA PHE A 111 -11.27 -29.14 15.84
C PHE A 111 -10.71 -28.67 17.19
N ALA A 112 -10.96 -29.42 18.27
CA ALA A 112 -10.51 -29.12 19.62
C ALA A 112 -10.05 -30.39 20.35
N PRO A 113 -9.19 -30.33 21.37
CA PRO A 113 -8.92 -31.48 22.24
C PRO A 113 -10.21 -32.00 22.89
N THR A 114 -10.42 -33.32 22.94
CA THR A 114 -11.64 -33.94 23.53
C THR A 114 -11.75 -33.69 25.04
N ASN A 115 -10.66 -33.33 25.71
CA ASN A 115 -10.64 -32.92 27.11
C ASN A 115 -10.69 -31.39 27.32
N ALA A 116 -10.87 -30.60 26.26
CA ALA A 116 -11.12 -29.17 26.37
C ALA A 116 -12.44 -28.91 27.11
N THR A 117 -12.50 -27.83 27.86
CA THR A 117 -13.61 -27.42 28.73
C THR A 117 -14.02 -26.00 28.35
N ALA A 118 -15.25 -25.56 28.65
CA ALA A 118 -15.66 -24.17 28.43
C ALA A 118 -14.79 -23.13 29.17
N THR A 119 -14.00 -23.57 30.16
CA THR A 119 -13.03 -22.77 30.90
C THR A 119 -11.57 -22.94 30.44
N SER A 120 -11.30 -23.79 29.44
CA SER A 120 -9.92 -24.12 29.02
C SER A 120 -9.20 -22.99 28.30
N LYS A 121 -9.94 -22.06 27.67
CA LYS A 121 -9.41 -20.85 27.03
C LYS A 121 -8.21 -21.14 26.12
N LEU A 122 -8.38 -22.09 25.20
CA LEU A 122 -7.35 -22.52 24.26
C LEU A 122 -7.13 -21.47 23.15
N GLY A 123 -5.87 -21.23 22.80
CA GLY A 123 -5.54 -20.37 21.65
C GLY A 123 -6.17 -20.91 20.35
N VAL A 124 -6.64 -20.00 19.49
CA VAL A 124 -7.45 -20.33 18.32
C VAL A 124 -6.68 -20.02 17.04
N MET A 125 -6.45 -21.04 16.22
CA MET A 125 -5.90 -20.95 14.88
C MET A 125 -7.03 -20.78 13.86
N LEU A 126 -7.19 -19.59 13.29
CA LEU A 126 -8.09 -19.35 12.17
C LEU A 126 -7.33 -19.62 10.86
N GLN A 127 -7.52 -20.79 10.24
CA GLN A 127 -6.90 -21.10 8.94
C GLN A 127 -7.64 -20.44 7.79
N LEU A 128 -6.93 -19.62 7.03
CA LEU A 128 -7.33 -19.00 5.77
C LEU A 128 -6.57 -19.71 4.64
N GLN A 129 -7.25 -20.60 3.93
CA GLN A 129 -6.66 -21.46 2.91
C GLN A 129 -6.16 -20.70 1.66
N GLY A 130 -5.17 -21.27 0.97
CA GLY A 130 -4.66 -20.80 -0.32
C GLY A 130 -5.51 -21.16 -1.55
N GLY A 131 -4.98 -20.81 -2.73
CA GLY A 131 -5.60 -21.04 -4.04
C GLY A 131 -5.68 -19.81 -4.96
N GLY A 132 -4.75 -18.86 -4.85
CA GLY A 132 -4.60 -17.73 -5.77
C GLY A 132 -5.78 -16.75 -5.83
N PHE A 133 -6.67 -16.75 -4.83
CA PHE A 133 -8.01 -16.13 -4.84
C PHE A 133 -8.99 -16.70 -5.89
N GLN A 134 -8.62 -17.78 -6.60
CA GLN A 134 -9.40 -18.38 -7.69
C GLN A 134 -10.09 -19.68 -7.29
N SER A 135 -9.53 -20.44 -6.36
CA SER A 135 -10.06 -21.72 -5.87
C SER A 135 -9.76 -21.90 -4.38
N ASN A 136 -10.45 -22.85 -3.74
CA ASN A 136 -10.25 -23.24 -2.33
C ASN A 136 -9.31 -24.46 -2.32
N SER A 137 -8.02 -24.23 -2.55
CA SER A 137 -7.09 -25.30 -2.94
C SER A 137 -6.66 -26.23 -1.81
N ASN A 138 -6.68 -25.73 -0.57
CA ASN A 138 -6.11 -26.40 0.61
C ASN A 138 -7.22 -26.78 1.61
N ALA A 139 -8.44 -26.99 1.09
CA ALA A 139 -9.64 -27.19 1.89
C ALA A 139 -9.69 -28.54 2.62
N ASN A 140 -10.40 -28.54 3.77
CA ASN A 140 -10.81 -29.73 4.51
C ASN A 140 -9.65 -30.66 4.91
N PHE A 141 -8.48 -30.10 5.23
CA PHE A 141 -7.41 -30.83 5.92
C PHE A 141 -7.90 -31.22 7.32
N ASN A 142 -7.49 -32.36 7.87
CA ASN A 142 -7.96 -32.78 9.20
C ASN A 142 -7.19 -32.04 10.31
N GLY A 143 -7.88 -31.16 11.06
CA GLY A 143 -7.28 -30.42 12.16
C GLY A 143 -7.08 -31.23 13.44
N SER A 144 -7.61 -32.46 13.55
CA SER A 144 -7.64 -33.25 14.79
C SER A 144 -6.26 -33.46 15.44
N ASP A 145 -5.26 -33.95 14.69
CA ASP A 145 -3.92 -34.21 15.26
C ASP A 145 -3.25 -32.93 15.75
N LEU A 146 -3.33 -31.84 14.98
CA LEU A 146 -2.76 -30.54 15.33
C LEU A 146 -3.46 -29.92 16.56
N ALA A 147 -4.79 -30.04 16.65
CA ALA A 147 -5.56 -29.59 17.81
C ALA A 147 -5.16 -30.35 19.08
N ALA A 148 -5.12 -31.69 19.02
CA ALA A 148 -4.79 -32.56 20.16
C ALA A 148 -3.32 -32.44 20.59
N PHE A 149 -2.37 -32.48 19.64
CA PHE A 149 -0.93 -32.35 19.92
C PHE A 149 -0.56 -30.93 20.38
N GLY A 150 -1.06 -29.91 19.67
CA GLY A 150 -0.78 -28.51 19.97
C GLY A 150 -1.48 -27.99 21.23
N ASN A 151 -2.58 -28.63 21.64
CA ASN A 151 -3.53 -28.15 22.65
C ASN A 151 -4.06 -26.75 22.28
N ILE A 152 -4.67 -26.67 21.08
CA ILE A 152 -5.25 -25.48 20.47
C ILE A 152 -6.61 -25.79 19.83
N ILE A 153 -7.42 -24.76 19.55
CA ILE A 153 -8.53 -24.88 18.61
C ILE A 153 -7.98 -24.64 17.20
N VAL A 154 -8.33 -25.52 16.25
CA VAL A 154 -8.13 -25.27 14.81
C VAL A 154 -9.49 -24.98 14.19
N ALA A 155 -9.64 -23.80 13.58
CA ALA A 155 -10.84 -23.32 12.94
C ALA A 155 -10.55 -23.00 11.46
N GLN A 156 -10.95 -23.89 10.55
CA GLN A 156 -10.76 -23.72 9.11
C GLN A 156 -12.00 -23.15 8.47
N ILE A 157 -11.85 -22.23 7.50
CA ILE A 157 -13.00 -21.62 6.82
C ILE A 157 -12.95 -21.81 5.31
N ASN A 158 -14.14 -21.88 4.72
CA ASN A 158 -14.35 -21.58 3.30
C ASN A 158 -14.73 -20.10 3.15
N TYR A 159 -14.15 -19.42 2.16
CA TYR A 159 -14.50 -18.06 1.75
C TYR A 159 -14.71 -18.02 0.23
N ARG A 160 -15.46 -17.04 -0.29
CA ARG A 160 -15.73 -16.96 -1.74
C ARG A 160 -14.50 -16.55 -2.55
N VAL A 161 -14.35 -17.18 -3.70
CA VAL A 161 -13.22 -17.02 -4.63
C VAL A 161 -13.71 -16.67 -6.04
N GLY A 162 -12.78 -16.28 -6.92
CA GLY A 162 -13.06 -15.89 -8.30
C GLY A 162 -14.14 -14.80 -8.39
N PRO A 163 -15.11 -14.89 -9.31
CA PRO A 163 -16.15 -13.89 -9.46
C PRO A 163 -17.13 -13.86 -8.27
N PHE A 164 -17.27 -14.94 -7.51
CA PHE A 164 -18.16 -14.96 -6.33
C PHE A 164 -17.61 -14.10 -5.18
N GLY A 165 -16.28 -14.05 -5.04
CA GLY A 165 -15.58 -13.30 -3.98
C GLY A 165 -15.06 -11.93 -4.39
N PHE A 166 -14.64 -11.77 -5.65
CA PHE A 166 -13.75 -10.69 -6.09
C PHE A 166 -14.19 -9.98 -7.39
N LEU A 167 -15.47 -10.11 -7.76
CA LEU A 167 -16.03 -9.24 -8.78
C LEU A 167 -16.06 -7.78 -8.29
N GLN A 168 -15.60 -6.86 -9.13
CA GLN A 168 -15.44 -5.43 -8.87
C GLN A 168 -15.77 -4.69 -10.17
N SER A 169 -16.68 -3.71 -10.10
CA SER A 169 -17.08 -2.80 -11.18
C SER A 169 -17.81 -1.60 -10.57
N LYS A 170 -18.31 -0.66 -11.38
CA LYS A 170 -19.18 0.43 -10.90
C LYS A 170 -20.54 -0.09 -10.46
N GLU A 171 -21.14 -0.94 -11.30
CA GLU A 171 -22.39 -1.65 -11.06
C GLU A 171 -22.35 -2.48 -9.77
N VAL A 172 -21.24 -3.20 -9.52
CA VAL A 172 -21.06 -3.97 -8.27
C VAL A 172 -20.84 -3.05 -7.05
N LYS A 173 -20.18 -1.90 -7.22
CA LYS A 173 -20.02 -0.89 -6.16
C LYS A 173 -21.35 -0.20 -5.81
N GLU A 174 -22.24 -0.02 -6.79
CA GLU A 174 -23.53 0.66 -6.64
C GLU A 174 -24.67 -0.28 -6.19
N GLY A 175 -24.69 -1.54 -6.66
CA GLY A 175 -25.79 -2.50 -6.46
C GLY A 175 -25.42 -3.78 -5.68
N ALA A 176 -24.21 -3.90 -5.15
CA ALA A 176 -23.70 -5.08 -4.46
C ALA A 176 -22.61 -4.72 -3.42
N SER A 177 -21.57 -5.54 -3.28
CA SER A 177 -20.42 -5.28 -2.40
C SER A 177 -19.12 -5.75 -3.04
N LEU A 178 -18.02 -5.05 -2.72
CA LEU A 178 -16.66 -5.35 -3.17
C LEU A 178 -15.90 -6.19 -2.13
N ASN A 179 -14.88 -6.92 -2.58
CA ASN A 179 -13.97 -7.72 -1.74
C ASN A 179 -14.67 -8.71 -0.79
N ASN A 180 -15.75 -9.32 -1.27
CA ASN A 180 -16.59 -10.23 -0.49
C ASN A 180 -15.80 -11.43 0.06
N GLY A 181 -14.84 -11.97 -0.70
CA GLY A 181 -13.97 -13.05 -0.23
C GLY A 181 -13.10 -12.69 0.97
N LEU A 182 -12.73 -11.40 1.15
CA LEU A 182 -12.10 -10.93 2.39
C LEU A 182 -13.15 -10.72 3.50
N LYS A 183 -14.31 -10.15 3.16
CA LYS A 183 -15.40 -9.92 4.13
C LYS A 183 -15.95 -11.21 4.72
N ASP A 184 -15.90 -12.32 3.97
CA ASP A 184 -16.16 -13.68 4.43
C ASP A 184 -15.19 -14.09 5.57
N MET A 185 -13.89 -13.83 5.40
CA MET A 185 -12.88 -14.07 6.46
C MET A 185 -13.13 -13.21 7.70
N ILE A 186 -13.47 -11.93 7.51
CA ILE A 186 -13.82 -11.01 8.60
C ILE A 186 -15.07 -11.52 9.34
N GLN A 187 -16.09 -12.00 8.62
CA GLN A 187 -17.31 -12.53 9.21
C GLN A 187 -17.06 -13.82 10.00
N ALA A 188 -16.21 -14.73 9.50
CA ALA A 188 -15.83 -15.92 10.26
C ALA A 188 -15.01 -15.57 11.51
N ALA A 189 -14.13 -14.56 11.45
CA ALA A 189 -13.42 -14.07 12.63
C ALA A 189 -14.37 -13.43 13.68
N LYS A 190 -15.40 -12.68 13.24
CA LYS A 190 -16.47 -12.19 14.14
C LYS A 190 -17.25 -13.34 14.78
N TRP A 191 -17.60 -14.37 14.00
CA TRP A 191 -18.28 -15.57 14.50
C TRP A 191 -17.43 -16.29 15.55
N LEU A 192 -16.12 -16.43 15.33
CA LEU A 192 -15.21 -16.98 16.33
C LEU A 192 -15.13 -16.13 17.61
N LYS A 193 -15.10 -14.79 17.51
CA LYS A 193 -15.18 -13.89 18.68
C LYS A 193 -16.46 -14.11 19.51
N GLN A 194 -17.56 -14.53 18.89
CA GLN A 194 -18.86 -14.73 19.54
C GLN A 194 -19.06 -16.16 20.09
N HIS A 195 -18.45 -17.18 19.46
CA HIS A 195 -18.82 -18.58 19.68
C HIS A 195 -17.68 -19.54 20.03
N VAL A 196 -16.40 -19.18 19.87
CA VAL A 196 -15.30 -20.14 20.04
C VAL A 196 -15.13 -20.64 21.49
N ASP A 197 -15.65 -19.90 22.47
CA ASP A 197 -15.70 -20.31 23.88
C ASP A 197 -16.56 -21.59 24.09
N LYS A 198 -17.59 -21.79 23.27
CA LYS A 198 -18.45 -22.98 23.29
C LYS A 198 -17.69 -24.25 22.91
N PHE A 199 -16.58 -24.11 22.19
CA PHE A 199 -15.66 -25.19 21.81
C PHE A 199 -14.42 -25.26 22.73
N GLY A 200 -14.39 -24.47 23.81
CA GLY A 200 -13.28 -24.39 24.77
C GLY A 200 -12.13 -23.46 24.37
N GLY A 201 -12.27 -22.72 23.27
CA GLY A 201 -11.31 -21.72 22.83
C GLY A 201 -11.36 -20.41 23.64
N ASP A 202 -10.37 -19.55 23.41
CA ASP A 202 -10.41 -18.17 23.89
C ASP A 202 -10.70 -17.21 22.72
N PRO A 203 -11.86 -16.53 22.68
CA PRO A 203 -12.10 -15.48 21.71
C PRO A 203 -11.09 -14.33 21.81
N ASP A 204 -10.40 -14.15 22.94
CA ASP A 204 -9.40 -13.08 23.09
C ASP A 204 -7.97 -13.50 22.68
N GLN A 205 -7.76 -14.75 22.22
CA GLN A 205 -6.50 -15.27 21.69
C GLN A 205 -6.72 -15.99 20.34
N ILE A 206 -7.23 -15.25 19.35
CA ILE A 206 -7.33 -15.71 17.95
C ILE A 206 -6.08 -15.28 17.17
N VAL A 207 -5.47 -16.22 16.45
CA VAL A 207 -4.35 -16.00 15.52
C VAL A 207 -4.80 -16.40 14.12
N ALA A 208 -4.68 -15.49 13.16
CA ALA A 208 -4.92 -15.82 11.75
C ALA A 208 -3.71 -16.56 11.19
N VAL A 209 -3.91 -17.74 10.62
CA VAL A 209 -2.89 -18.51 9.91
C VAL A 209 -3.35 -18.61 8.46
N GLY A 210 -2.54 -18.14 7.52
CA GLY A 210 -2.89 -18.16 6.12
C GLY A 210 -1.77 -18.72 5.26
N ASP A 211 -2.13 -19.51 4.27
CA ASP A 211 -1.21 -20.08 3.28
C ASP A 211 -1.41 -19.48 1.89
N SER A 212 -0.33 -19.15 1.17
CA SER A 212 -0.37 -18.64 -0.21
C SER A 212 -1.27 -17.38 -0.37
N ALA A 213 -2.38 -17.49 -1.10
CA ALA A 213 -3.39 -16.43 -1.19
C ALA A 213 -4.07 -16.12 0.16
N GLY A 214 -4.17 -17.09 1.07
CA GLY A 214 -4.58 -16.88 2.45
C GLY A 214 -3.56 -16.04 3.23
N ALA A 215 -2.27 -16.31 3.09
CA ALA A 215 -1.21 -15.47 3.66
C ALA A 215 -1.28 -14.02 3.12
N THR A 216 -1.49 -13.90 1.81
CA THR A 216 -1.70 -12.62 1.11
C THR A 216 -2.98 -11.91 1.60
N ALA A 217 -4.04 -12.65 1.92
CA ALA A 217 -5.26 -12.11 2.50
C ALA A 217 -5.04 -11.60 3.94
N VAL A 218 -4.25 -12.31 4.75
CA VAL A 218 -3.83 -11.83 6.07
C VAL A 218 -3.01 -10.55 5.94
N GLN A 219 -2.08 -10.46 4.99
CA GLN A 219 -1.32 -9.24 4.69
C GLN A 219 -2.24 -8.05 4.33
N LEU A 220 -3.24 -8.27 3.48
CA LEU A 220 -4.25 -7.26 3.12
C LEU A 220 -5.11 -6.83 4.32
N LEU A 221 -5.57 -7.77 5.14
CA LEU A 221 -6.37 -7.49 6.34
C LEU A 221 -5.57 -6.76 7.42
N LEU A 222 -4.31 -7.15 7.66
CA LEU A 222 -3.40 -6.40 8.54
C LEU A 222 -3.23 -4.96 8.06
N ALA A 223 -3.05 -4.73 6.75
CA ALA A 223 -2.96 -3.39 6.19
C ALA A 223 -4.27 -2.60 6.29
N ALA A 224 -5.44 -3.25 6.17
CA ALA A 224 -6.75 -2.63 6.35
C ALA A 224 -6.97 -2.16 7.80
N TRP A 225 -6.63 -3.00 8.78
CA TRP A 225 -6.81 -2.76 10.21
C TRP A 225 -5.73 -1.89 10.88
N ALA A 226 -5.13 -0.96 10.12
CA ALA A 226 -4.06 -0.07 10.60
C ALA A 226 -4.44 0.78 11.83
N ASP A 227 -5.72 1.12 11.96
CA ASP A 227 -6.26 2.00 12.99
C ASP A 227 -6.82 1.23 14.23
N GLU A 228 -6.76 -0.10 14.26
CA GLU A 228 -7.20 -0.92 15.41
C GLU A 228 -6.11 -1.03 16.50
N ASP A 229 -6.46 -0.86 17.78
CA ASP A 229 -5.56 -1.20 18.90
C ASP A 229 -5.36 -2.74 18.95
N PRO A 230 -4.13 -3.28 18.82
CA PRO A 230 -3.85 -4.71 18.93
C PRO A 230 -4.43 -5.38 20.18
N LYS A 231 -4.60 -4.64 21.29
CA LYS A 231 -5.21 -5.15 22.53
C LYS A 231 -6.70 -5.47 22.36
N THR A 232 -7.43 -4.73 21.54
CA THR A 232 -8.87 -4.96 21.29
C THR A 232 -9.16 -5.59 19.93
N ALA A 233 -8.22 -5.55 18.98
CA ALA A 233 -8.34 -6.10 17.63
C ALA A 233 -8.82 -7.56 17.59
N MET A 234 -9.49 -7.93 16.50
CA MET A 234 -10.11 -9.26 16.32
C MET A 234 -9.10 -10.42 16.34
N ILE A 235 -7.86 -10.17 15.91
CA ILE A 235 -6.75 -11.13 15.98
C ILE A 235 -5.61 -10.59 16.86
N LYS A 236 -4.85 -11.49 17.51
CA LYS A 236 -3.72 -11.17 18.40
C LYS A 236 -2.35 -11.47 17.81
N GLY A 237 -2.31 -12.17 16.69
CA GLY A 237 -1.11 -12.48 15.95
C GLY A 237 -1.47 -13.05 14.58
N ALA A 238 -0.45 -13.23 13.75
CA ALA A 238 -0.61 -13.81 12.42
C ALA A 238 0.51 -14.78 12.05
N ILE A 239 0.19 -15.82 11.28
CA ILE A 239 1.17 -16.66 10.58
C ILE A 239 0.87 -16.53 9.08
N LEU A 240 1.88 -16.19 8.29
CA LEU A 240 1.80 -15.95 6.86
C LEU A 240 2.75 -16.93 6.15
N GLU A 241 2.21 -18.01 5.64
CA GLU A 241 2.93 -19.13 5.02
C GLU A 241 3.01 -18.89 3.50
N SER A 242 4.20 -18.57 2.99
CA SER A 242 4.45 -18.20 1.58
C SER A 242 3.60 -17.01 1.10
N THR A 243 3.72 -15.84 1.77
CA THR A 243 2.97 -14.62 1.38
C THR A 243 3.49 -13.96 0.11
N SER A 244 2.57 -13.33 -0.63
CA SER A 244 2.83 -12.64 -1.90
C SER A 244 2.06 -11.31 -1.97
N VAL A 245 1.89 -10.75 -3.17
CA VAL A 245 0.96 -9.65 -3.45
C VAL A 245 -0.10 -10.10 -4.45
N ALA A 246 -1.35 -9.74 -4.16
CA ALA A 246 -2.42 -9.75 -5.15
C ALA A 246 -2.19 -8.61 -6.17
N THR A 247 -2.61 -8.80 -7.42
CA THR A 247 -2.71 -7.66 -8.35
C THR A 247 -4.02 -6.93 -8.08
N ILE A 248 -3.92 -5.78 -7.44
CA ILE A 248 -5.01 -4.91 -7.02
C ILE A 248 -5.35 -3.92 -8.14
N ARG A 249 -6.63 -3.85 -8.53
CA ARG A 249 -7.14 -2.99 -9.61
C ARG A 249 -8.01 -1.85 -9.09
N THR A 250 -8.01 -0.70 -9.79
CA THR A 250 -9.02 0.36 -9.57
C THR A 250 -10.40 -0.08 -10.06
N ILE A 251 -11.46 0.65 -9.70
CA ILE A 251 -12.83 0.39 -10.18
C ILE A 251 -12.91 0.45 -11.72
N GLU A 252 -12.12 1.33 -12.35
CA GLU A 252 -12.01 1.50 -13.80
C GLU A 252 -11.33 0.30 -14.45
N GLN A 253 -10.20 -0.15 -13.91
CA GLN A 253 -9.50 -1.36 -14.35
C GLN A 253 -10.37 -2.62 -14.08
N GLY A 254 -11.18 -2.61 -13.03
CA GLY A 254 -12.16 -3.66 -12.70
C GLY A 254 -13.25 -3.84 -13.76
N GLN A 255 -13.52 -2.84 -14.61
CA GLN A 255 -14.51 -3.02 -15.68
C GLN A 255 -14.08 -4.06 -16.73
N GLU A 256 -12.79 -4.35 -16.88
CA GLU A 256 -12.30 -5.41 -17.78
C GLU A 256 -12.80 -6.79 -17.36
N GLN A 257 -12.68 -7.13 -16.08
CA GLN A 257 -13.14 -8.42 -15.53
C GLN A 257 -14.68 -8.50 -15.49
N TYR A 258 -15.38 -7.39 -15.28
CA TYR A 258 -16.85 -7.33 -15.33
C TYR A 258 -17.36 -7.56 -16.77
N ALA A 259 -16.81 -6.84 -17.75
CA ALA A 259 -17.11 -7.05 -19.17
C ALA A 259 -16.75 -8.48 -19.65
N CYS A 260 -15.66 -9.06 -19.14
CA CYS A 260 -15.29 -10.45 -19.39
C CYS A 260 -16.38 -11.42 -18.90
N LEU A 261 -16.88 -11.24 -17.67
CA LEU A 261 -17.92 -12.07 -17.09
C LEU A 261 -19.29 -11.88 -17.77
N LEU A 262 -19.64 -10.65 -18.19
CA LEU A 262 -20.84 -10.38 -18.98
C LEU A 262 -20.80 -11.08 -20.35
N ASN A 263 -19.63 -11.12 -21.00
CA ASN A 263 -19.45 -11.88 -22.24
C ASN A 263 -19.57 -13.39 -22.01
N ALA A 264 -18.96 -13.92 -20.94
CA ALA A 264 -19.02 -15.34 -20.60
C ALA A 264 -20.44 -15.84 -20.27
N THR A 265 -21.26 -14.98 -19.66
CA THR A 265 -22.65 -15.29 -19.26
C THR A 265 -23.71 -14.90 -20.30
N GLY A 266 -23.36 -14.11 -21.31
CA GLY A 266 -24.32 -13.54 -22.27
C GLY A 266 -25.12 -12.34 -21.73
N CYS A 267 -24.75 -11.78 -20.57
CA CYS A 267 -25.47 -10.69 -19.90
C CYS A 267 -25.18 -9.28 -20.49
N THR A 268 -24.41 -9.16 -21.57
CA THR A 268 -24.00 -7.86 -22.18
C THR A 268 -25.16 -7.01 -22.73
N THR A 269 -26.33 -7.61 -23.01
CA THR A 269 -27.51 -6.92 -23.56
C THR A 269 -28.60 -6.65 -22.53
N ALA A 270 -28.39 -7.01 -21.26
CA ALA A 270 -29.36 -6.79 -20.20
C ALA A 270 -29.37 -5.33 -19.72
N THR A 271 -30.57 -4.75 -19.53
CA THR A 271 -30.72 -3.38 -18.99
C THR A 271 -30.19 -3.26 -17.56
N ASP A 272 -30.31 -4.33 -16.77
CA ASP A 272 -29.60 -4.50 -15.50
C ASP A 272 -28.67 -5.71 -15.64
N THR A 273 -27.39 -5.41 -15.87
CA THR A 273 -26.34 -6.41 -16.08
C THR A 273 -26.03 -7.19 -14.80
N LEU A 274 -26.17 -6.56 -13.63
CA LEU A 274 -25.90 -7.16 -12.33
C LEU A 274 -27.02 -8.11 -11.90
N ALA A 275 -28.28 -7.74 -12.13
CA ALA A 275 -29.42 -8.64 -11.94
C ALA A 275 -29.34 -9.85 -12.88
N CYS A 276 -28.87 -9.66 -14.11
CA CYS A 276 -28.60 -10.78 -15.03
C CYS A 276 -27.52 -11.73 -14.47
N LEU A 277 -26.40 -11.21 -13.96
CA LEU A 277 -25.37 -12.02 -13.29
C LEU A 277 -25.87 -12.70 -11.99
N ARG A 278 -26.82 -12.10 -11.27
CA ARG A 278 -27.50 -12.74 -10.12
C ARG A 278 -28.51 -13.82 -10.52
N ALA A 279 -29.09 -13.74 -11.72
CA ALA A 279 -29.99 -14.74 -12.28
C ALA A 279 -29.27 -15.90 -13.02
N ALA A 280 -28.00 -15.71 -13.40
CA ALA A 280 -27.21 -16.71 -14.12
C ALA A 280 -27.02 -18.02 -13.33
N ASN A 281 -26.87 -19.13 -14.04
CA ASN A 281 -26.46 -20.41 -13.45
C ASN A 281 -25.03 -20.32 -12.90
N SER A 282 -24.77 -20.92 -11.75
CA SER A 282 -23.48 -20.87 -11.04
C SER A 282 -22.31 -21.33 -11.92
N SER A 283 -22.51 -22.38 -12.71
CA SER A 283 -21.51 -22.90 -13.66
C SER A 283 -21.21 -21.97 -14.84
N ALA A 284 -22.16 -21.11 -15.23
CA ALA A 284 -21.93 -20.09 -16.27
C ALA A 284 -21.12 -18.89 -15.75
N LEU A 285 -21.01 -18.72 -14.42
CA LEU A 285 -20.14 -17.74 -13.79
C LEU A 285 -18.68 -18.24 -13.66
N GLN A 286 -18.41 -19.54 -13.87
CA GLN A 286 -17.06 -20.11 -13.81
C GLN A 286 -16.27 -19.81 -15.10
N ALA A 287 -15.90 -18.54 -15.27
CA ALA A 287 -15.29 -18.01 -16.49
C ALA A 287 -13.76 -18.21 -16.56
N ASP A 288 -13.33 -19.35 -17.13
CA ASP A 288 -11.95 -19.71 -17.46
C ASP A 288 -11.04 -18.63 -18.09
N PRO A 289 -11.49 -17.67 -18.94
CA PRO A 289 -10.62 -16.60 -19.44
C PRO A 289 -10.50 -15.39 -18.49
N CYS A 290 -11.41 -15.20 -17.53
CA CYS A 290 -11.48 -14.00 -16.70
C CYS A 290 -10.66 -14.16 -15.40
N GLN A 291 -10.03 -13.07 -14.94
CA GLN A 291 -9.22 -13.04 -13.71
C GLN A 291 -9.89 -12.14 -12.67
N PHE A 292 -9.92 -12.56 -11.40
CA PHE A 292 -10.56 -11.80 -10.31
C PHE A 292 -9.67 -11.79 -9.07
N ASN A 293 -9.31 -10.62 -8.57
CA ASN A 293 -8.45 -10.44 -7.39
C ASN A 293 -9.07 -9.43 -6.42
N PRO A 294 -8.64 -9.39 -5.15
CA PRO A 294 -8.88 -8.23 -4.28
C PRO A 294 -8.55 -6.91 -5.00
N GLY A 295 -9.49 -5.98 -5.00
CA GLY A 295 -9.40 -4.70 -5.73
C GLY A 295 -9.54 -3.50 -4.80
N PHE A 296 -9.18 -2.29 -5.27
CA PHE A 296 -9.37 -1.08 -4.48
C PHE A 296 -10.86 -0.83 -4.17
N ASP A 297 -11.14 -0.50 -2.92
CA ASP A 297 -12.44 -0.03 -2.44
C ASP A 297 -12.28 1.09 -1.40
N ASP A 298 -13.38 1.68 -0.96
CA ASP A 298 -13.37 2.82 -0.04
C ASP A 298 -13.28 2.37 1.44
N ASP A 299 -13.05 1.07 1.69
CA ASP A 299 -13.42 0.34 2.91
C ASP A 299 -12.21 -0.42 3.50
N LEU A 300 -11.82 -1.52 2.85
CA LEU A 300 -10.71 -2.40 3.26
C LEU A 300 -9.40 -2.06 2.54
N ILE A 301 -9.43 -1.94 1.22
CA ILE A 301 -8.24 -1.80 0.37
C ILE A 301 -8.20 -0.39 -0.21
N LYS A 302 -7.74 0.56 0.61
CA LYS A 302 -7.65 2.00 0.27
C LYS A 302 -6.35 2.39 -0.44
N SER A 303 -5.29 1.59 -0.30
CA SER A 303 -3.97 1.78 -0.94
C SER A 303 -3.16 0.47 -0.94
N PRO A 304 -2.10 0.33 -1.77
CA PRO A 304 -1.34 -0.92 -1.91
C PRO A 304 -0.76 -1.42 -0.58
N SER A 305 -0.78 -2.74 -0.33
CA SER A 305 -0.37 -3.29 0.96
C SER A 305 1.11 -3.06 1.24
N LEU A 306 2.00 -3.22 0.25
CA LEU A 306 3.44 -2.96 0.43
C LEU A 306 3.68 -1.51 0.86
N ALA A 307 3.04 -0.56 0.18
CA ALA A 307 3.15 0.87 0.51
C ALA A 307 2.60 1.20 1.90
N ARG A 308 1.58 0.47 2.38
CA ARG A 308 1.04 0.61 3.75
C ARG A 308 1.97 0.05 4.80
N PHE A 309 2.59 -1.11 4.58
CA PHE A 309 3.66 -1.64 5.44
C PHE A 309 4.87 -0.70 5.47
N ASP A 310 5.32 -0.21 4.31
CA ASP A 310 6.39 0.78 4.20
C ASP A 310 6.08 2.07 4.99
N GLN A 311 4.81 2.50 5.05
CA GLN A 311 4.33 3.66 5.82
C GLN A 311 4.04 3.35 7.31
N GLY A 312 4.16 2.10 7.75
CA GLY A 312 3.84 1.71 9.13
C GLY A 312 2.35 1.60 9.44
N LEU A 313 1.50 1.59 8.42
CA LEU A 313 0.03 1.62 8.47
C LEU A 313 -0.57 0.20 8.34
N TYR A 314 -0.40 -0.61 9.38
CA TYR A 314 -0.97 -1.95 9.50
C TYR A 314 -1.15 -2.32 10.98
N LEU A 315 -2.02 -3.29 11.27
CA LEU A 315 -2.29 -3.80 12.61
C LEU A 315 -1.02 -4.41 13.24
N LYS A 316 -0.51 -3.76 14.30
CA LYS A 316 0.78 -4.09 14.94
C LYS A 316 0.69 -5.24 15.94
N VAL A 317 0.33 -6.42 15.44
CA VAL A 317 0.36 -7.70 16.17
C VAL A 317 1.63 -8.51 15.84
N PRO A 318 2.14 -9.37 16.75
CA PRO A 318 3.25 -10.27 16.45
C PRO A 318 2.96 -11.20 15.27
N THR A 319 3.99 -11.58 14.52
CA THR A 319 3.82 -12.42 13.32
C THR A 319 4.87 -13.54 13.19
N ILE A 320 4.49 -14.61 12.49
CA ILE A 320 5.41 -15.43 11.71
C ILE A 320 5.14 -15.10 10.25
N VAL A 321 6.18 -14.87 9.44
CA VAL A 321 6.07 -14.77 7.98
C VAL A 321 7.22 -15.56 7.40
N GLY A 322 6.98 -16.50 6.50
CA GLY A 322 8.03 -17.38 5.99
C GLY A 322 7.68 -18.01 4.66
N THR A 323 8.59 -18.87 4.20
CA THR A 323 8.62 -19.34 2.81
C THR A 323 9.15 -20.77 2.71
N CYS A 324 8.69 -21.48 1.70
CA CYS A 324 9.34 -22.66 1.17
C CYS A 324 10.62 -22.28 0.40
N ALA A 325 11.53 -23.22 0.18
CA ALA A 325 12.80 -22.93 -0.48
C ALA A 325 12.72 -22.87 -2.02
N GLU A 326 11.73 -23.52 -2.62
CA GLU A 326 11.58 -23.69 -4.07
C GLU A 326 10.18 -23.24 -4.57
N GLU A 327 9.67 -22.15 -3.99
CA GLU A 327 8.35 -21.54 -4.24
C GLU A 327 7.89 -21.59 -5.71
N GLY A 328 8.64 -20.95 -6.61
CA GLY A 328 8.25 -20.79 -8.01
C GLY A 328 8.17 -22.07 -8.84
N THR A 329 8.64 -23.23 -8.35
CA THR A 329 8.69 -24.47 -9.16
C THR A 329 7.32 -25.02 -9.57
N LYS A 330 6.25 -24.70 -8.84
CA LYS A 330 4.87 -25.07 -9.24
C LYS A 330 4.11 -23.93 -9.93
N SER A 331 4.69 -22.73 -9.96
CA SER A 331 4.07 -21.50 -10.49
C SER A 331 4.61 -21.10 -11.88
N VAL A 332 5.84 -21.51 -12.21
CA VAL A 332 6.47 -21.21 -13.51
C VAL A 332 6.14 -22.29 -14.56
N PRO A 333 5.73 -21.90 -15.79
CA PRO A 333 5.46 -22.85 -16.87
C PRO A 333 6.66 -23.76 -17.19
N LYS A 334 6.45 -25.08 -17.18
CA LYS A 334 7.52 -26.05 -17.51
C LYS A 334 8.09 -25.95 -18.93
N GLY A 335 7.47 -25.18 -19.83
CA GLY A 335 7.89 -25.02 -21.22
C GLY A 335 8.89 -23.90 -21.52
N ILE A 336 9.49 -23.24 -20.52
CA ILE A 336 10.45 -22.13 -20.75
C ILE A 336 11.80 -22.69 -21.24
N ASN A 337 12.11 -22.48 -22.53
CA ASN A 337 13.29 -23.04 -23.20
C ASN A 337 14.37 -22.00 -23.50
N THR A 338 13.99 -20.74 -23.66
CA THR A 338 14.86 -19.66 -24.17
C THR A 338 14.84 -18.43 -23.26
N THR A 339 15.93 -17.68 -23.27
CA THR A 339 16.04 -16.41 -22.53
C THR A 339 14.94 -15.42 -22.93
N ALA A 340 14.52 -15.42 -24.20
CA ALA A 340 13.44 -14.56 -24.68
C ALA A 340 12.08 -14.91 -24.04
N GLU A 341 11.72 -16.20 -23.96
CA GLU A 341 10.49 -16.65 -23.28
C GLU A 341 10.54 -16.31 -21.78
N ALA A 342 11.68 -16.54 -21.13
CA ALA A 342 11.87 -16.25 -19.71
C ALA A 342 11.78 -14.74 -19.40
N LEU A 343 12.43 -13.88 -20.18
CA LEU A 343 12.35 -12.42 -20.02
C LEU A 343 10.98 -11.85 -20.38
N THR A 344 10.28 -12.45 -21.35
CA THR A 344 8.86 -12.13 -21.62
C THR A 344 8.00 -12.48 -20.40
N PHE A 345 8.24 -13.63 -19.77
CA PHE A 345 7.52 -14.04 -18.57
C PHE A 345 7.83 -13.12 -17.37
N PHE A 346 9.11 -12.79 -17.10
CA PHE A 346 9.47 -11.77 -16.10
C PHE A 346 8.72 -10.45 -16.34
N ASN A 347 8.76 -9.91 -17.56
CA ASN A 347 8.11 -8.63 -17.85
C ASN A 347 6.58 -8.68 -17.72
N SER A 348 5.96 -9.83 -18.05
CA SER A 348 4.52 -10.03 -17.87
C SER A 348 4.04 -9.84 -16.43
N GLN A 349 4.89 -10.12 -15.44
CA GLN A 349 4.53 -10.00 -14.02
C GLN A 349 4.48 -8.54 -13.54
N ALA A 350 5.13 -7.61 -14.26
CA ALA A 350 5.08 -6.17 -14.05
C ALA A 350 4.40 -5.45 -15.23
N PHE A 351 3.40 -6.09 -15.86
CA PHE A 351 2.55 -5.53 -16.93
C PHE A 351 3.29 -4.99 -18.17
N GLY A 352 4.50 -5.49 -18.44
CA GLY A 352 5.33 -5.04 -19.56
C GLY A 352 6.24 -3.84 -19.26
N ALA A 353 6.23 -3.32 -18.03
CA ALA A 353 6.91 -2.08 -17.66
C ALA A 353 8.43 -2.20 -17.43
N LEU A 354 9.02 -3.40 -17.35
CA LEU A 354 10.46 -3.54 -17.11
C LEU A 354 11.29 -3.04 -18.30
N SER A 355 12.28 -2.20 -18.02
CA SER A 355 13.23 -1.72 -19.04
C SER A 355 14.11 -2.84 -19.62
N ASN A 356 14.71 -2.59 -20.79
CA ASN A 356 15.71 -3.51 -21.35
C ASN A 356 16.96 -3.66 -20.45
N ALA A 357 17.30 -2.65 -19.64
CA ALA A 357 18.39 -2.74 -18.66
C ALA A 357 17.99 -3.64 -17.48
N SER A 358 16.76 -3.49 -16.99
CA SER A 358 16.15 -4.32 -15.95
C SER A 358 16.07 -5.79 -16.36
N LEU A 359 15.66 -6.06 -17.59
CA LEU A 359 15.63 -7.42 -18.15
C LEU A 359 17.03 -8.02 -18.27
N ALA A 360 18.05 -7.23 -18.62
CA ALA A 360 19.45 -7.68 -18.62
C ALA A 360 20.00 -7.94 -17.21
N LEU A 361 19.54 -7.22 -16.18
CA LEU A 361 19.86 -7.51 -14.78
C LEU A 361 19.23 -8.85 -14.34
N LEU A 362 17.96 -9.11 -14.67
CA LEU A 362 17.28 -10.37 -14.37
C LEU A 362 17.89 -11.58 -15.11
N ASP A 363 18.29 -11.40 -16.37
CA ASP A 363 19.04 -12.41 -17.13
C ASP A 363 20.35 -12.78 -16.42
N LYS A 364 21.16 -11.78 -16.05
CA LYS A 364 22.43 -11.97 -15.32
C LYS A 364 22.24 -12.54 -13.91
N ALA A 365 21.17 -12.16 -13.21
CA ALA A 365 20.91 -12.58 -11.83
C ALA A 365 20.36 -14.00 -11.72
N TYR A 366 19.54 -14.44 -12.69
CA TYR A 366 18.85 -15.74 -12.63
C TYR A 366 19.13 -16.66 -13.82
N LEU A 367 18.98 -16.18 -15.06
CA LEU A 367 18.96 -17.04 -16.25
C LEU A 367 20.36 -17.49 -16.69
N GLN A 368 21.37 -16.64 -16.52
CA GLN A 368 22.78 -16.98 -16.75
C GLN A 368 23.39 -17.82 -15.61
N LYS A 369 22.66 -18.08 -14.52
CA LYS A 369 23.13 -18.93 -13.42
C LYS A 369 23.01 -20.40 -13.81
N GLN A 370 24.03 -21.18 -13.48
CA GLN A 370 23.93 -22.64 -13.54
C GLN A 370 22.94 -23.12 -12.49
N GLN A 371 22.00 -23.96 -12.92
CA GLN A 371 21.02 -24.66 -12.09
C GLN A 371 21.05 -26.16 -12.45
N PRO A 372 20.49 -27.04 -11.61
CA PRO A 372 20.32 -28.45 -11.98
C PRO A 372 19.41 -28.59 -13.21
N ASP A 373 19.81 -29.46 -14.14
CA ASP A 373 19.07 -29.72 -15.38
C ASP A 373 17.96 -30.76 -15.14
N PHE A 374 16.72 -30.39 -15.53
CA PHE A 374 15.53 -31.23 -15.42
C PHE A 374 14.89 -31.56 -16.78
N THR A 375 15.58 -31.31 -17.90
CA THR A 375 15.10 -31.68 -19.25
C THR A 375 14.88 -33.19 -19.39
N GLY A 376 15.75 -34.01 -18.78
CA GLY A 376 15.66 -35.46 -18.74
C GLY A 376 14.84 -36.06 -17.59
N ALA A 377 14.12 -35.26 -16.80
CA ALA A 377 13.45 -35.77 -15.59
C ALA A 377 12.28 -36.73 -15.91
N VAL A 378 12.20 -37.82 -15.13
CA VAL A 378 11.15 -38.86 -15.23
C VAL A 378 10.38 -38.98 -13.92
N ASP A 379 9.16 -39.52 -13.94
CA ASP A 379 8.43 -39.92 -12.73
C ASP A 379 8.95 -41.26 -12.16
N ALA A 380 8.37 -41.73 -11.06
CA ALA A 380 8.74 -43.01 -10.45
C ALA A 380 8.39 -44.25 -11.32
N ASN A 381 7.63 -44.07 -12.40
CA ASN A 381 7.26 -45.10 -13.38
C ASN A 381 8.12 -45.02 -14.66
N GLY A 382 9.11 -44.12 -14.72
CA GLY A 382 9.95 -43.89 -15.90
C GLY A 382 9.30 -43.03 -17.00
N LYS A 383 8.14 -42.40 -16.74
CA LYS A 383 7.47 -41.49 -17.68
C LYS A 383 8.17 -40.14 -17.69
N SER A 384 8.49 -39.60 -18.87
CA SER A 384 9.07 -38.25 -18.95
C SER A 384 8.12 -37.18 -18.40
N VAL A 385 8.66 -36.31 -17.54
CA VAL A 385 8.01 -35.18 -16.87
C VAL A 385 8.93 -33.95 -16.82
N GLY A 386 9.93 -33.93 -17.72
CA GLY A 386 10.97 -32.92 -17.79
C GLY A 386 10.46 -31.50 -18.07
N ALA A 387 11.34 -30.53 -17.87
CA ALA A 387 11.08 -29.11 -18.09
C ALA A 387 12.10 -28.50 -19.04
N GLY A 388 11.77 -27.36 -19.65
CA GLY A 388 12.70 -26.62 -20.50
C GLY A 388 13.95 -26.16 -19.74
N PRO A 389 15.11 -26.02 -20.42
CA PRO A 389 16.43 -25.81 -19.79
C PRO A 389 16.59 -24.52 -18.99
N LEU A 390 15.61 -23.60 -19.01
CA LEU A 390 15.59 -22.37 -18.21
C LEU A 390 14.44 -22.31 -17.18
N TRP A 391 13.60 -23.36 -17.09
CA TRP A 391 12.50 -23.43 -16.12
C TRP A 391 12.97 -23.30 -14.67
N ARG A 392 14.10 -23.94 -14.30
CA ARG A 392 14.60 -23.91 -12.91
C ARG A 392 15.15 -22.53 -12.53
N GLN A 393 15.88 -21.88 -13.43
CA GLN A 393 16.37 -20.51 -13.29
C GLN A 393 15.20 -19.54 -13.12
N MET A 394 14.18 -19.66 -13.97
CA MET A 394 12.94 -18.87 -13.89
C MET A 394 12.15 -19.17 -12.60
N SER A 395 12.16 -20.41 -12.11
CA SER A 395 11.53 -20.80 -10.83
C SER A 395 12.21 -20.16 -9.61
N VAL A 396 13.54 -20.07 -9.62
CA VAL A 396 14.30 -19.34 -8.58
C VAL A 396 13.98 -17.84 -8.63
N GLY A 397 13.99 -17.24 -9.83
CA GLY A 397 13.64 -15.83 -10.02
C GLY A 397 12.22 -15.51 -9.55
N PHE A 398 11.24 -16.33 -9.92
CA PHE A 398 9.86 -16.20 -9.47
C PHE A 398 9.77 -16.26 -7.95
N GLY A 399 10.35 -17.28 -7.31
CA GLY A 399 10.34 -17.43 -5.85
C GLY A 399 10.90 -16.22 -5.11
N ASP A 400 11.97 -15.61 -5.62
CA ASP A 400 12.51 -14.37 -5.06
C ASP A 400 11.51 -13.19 -5.21
N PHE A 401 11.00 -12.88 -6.41
CA PHE A 401 10.14 -11.69 -6.61
C PHE A 401 8.66 -11.88 -6.21
N ARG A 402 8.17 -13.11 -6.01
CA ARG A 402 6.78 -13.38 -5.59
C ARG A 402 6.63 -13.75 -4.13
N GLU A 403 7.61 -14.39 -3.50
CA GLU A 403 7.47 -14.87 -2.12
C GLU A 403 8.60 -14.39 -1.19
N HIS A 404 9.87 -14.72 -1.46
CA HIS A 404 10.98 -14.48 -0.53
C HIS A 404 11.19 -12.98 -0.22
N CYS A 405 11.19 -12.14 -1.26
CA CYS A 405 11.52 -10.72 -1.10
C CYS A 405 10.31 -9.89 -0.64
N ILE A 406 9.08 -10.31 -0.95
CA ILE A 406 7.86 -9.72 -0.39
C ILE A 406 7.77 -10.02 1.11
N THR A 407 7.98 -11.28 1.50
CA THR A 407 8.09 -11.73 2.90
C THR A 407 9.09 -10.86 3.68
N ALA A 408 10.30 -10.71 3.16
CA ALA A 408 11.34 -9.93 3.81
C ALA A 408 11.07 -8.41 3.83
N ARG A 409 10.37 -7.82 2.83
CA ARG A 409 9.92 -6.41 2.86
C ARG A 409 8.91 -6.17 3.98
N VAL A 410 7.89 -7.03 4.08
CA VAL A 410 6.88 -6.99 5.15
C VAL A 410 7.52 -7.12 6.53
N GLN A 411 8.49 -8.04 6.69
CA GLN A 411 9.19 -8.22 7.97
C GLN A 411 10.19 -7.12 8.31
N ASN A 412 10.80 -6.46 7.33
CA ASN A 412 11.61 -5.26 7.57
C ASN A 412 10.75 -4.11 8.11
N ALA A 413 9.57 -3.87 7.53
CA ALA A 413 8.61 -2.90 8.05
C ALA A 413 8.16 -3.23 9.49
N GLN A 414 7.88 -4.52 9.77
CA GLN A 414 7.53 -4.98 11.11
C GLN A 414 8.68 -4.78 12.12
N ALA A 415 9.90 -5.20 11.80
CA ALA A 415 11.05 -5.04 12.69
C ALA A 415 11.42 -3.56 12.94
N ARG A 416 11.37 -2.72 11.90
CA ARG A 416 11.55 -1.26 12.00
C ARG A 416 10.57 -0.63 12.99
N ASP A 417 9.32 -1.06 12.97
CA ASP A 417 8.25 -0.54 13.82
C ASP A 417 8.23 -1.18 15.23
N GLY A 418 9.21 -2.02 15.57
CA GLY A 418 9.28 -2.74 16.84
C GLY A 418 8.30 -3.91 16.98
N VAL A 419 7.63 -4.31 15.89
CA VAL A 419 6.71 -5.45 15.86
C VAL A 419 7.51 -6.75 15.84
N ARG A 420 7.23 -7.64 16.78
CA ARG A 420 7.92 -8.92 16.89
C ARG A 420 7.50 -9.87 15.76
N THR A 421 8.39 -10.07 14.80
CA THR A 421 8.20 -11.02 13.70
C THR A 421 9.28 -12.09 13.67
N TYR A 422 8.97 -13.28 13.14
CA TYR A 422 9.86 -14.44 13.02
C TYR A 422 9.85 -14.98 11.58
N ASN A 423 11.02 -15.17 10.95
CA ASN A 423 11.12 -15.73 9.59
C ASN A 423 11.53 -17.20 9.57
N TYR A 424 11.01 -17.98 8.62
CA TYR A 424 11.51 -19.32 8.30
C TYR A 424 11.78 -19.51 6.80
N ARG A 425 12.72 -20.41 6.50
CA ARG A 425 12.85 -21.07 5.19
C ARG A 425 12.66 -22.57 5.38
N PHE A 426 11.65 -23.13 4.71
CA PHE A 426 11.37 -24.55 4.72
C PHE A 426 12.08 -25.25 3.55
N ALA A 427 13.06 -26.09 3.87
CA ALA A 427 14.03 -26.68 2.94
C ALA A 427 14.16 -28.21 3.16
N VAL A 428 13.07 -28.86 3.57
CA VAL A 428 13.01 -30.30 3.86
C VAL A 428 12.95 -31.09 2.56
N ARG A 429 14.07 -31.71 2.20
CA ARG A 429 14.25 -32.39 0.91
C ARG A 429 13.65 -33.78 0.92
N ASP A 430 12.93 -34.11 -0.16
CA ASP A 430 12.31 -35.42 -0.39
C ASP A 430 12.85 -35.98 -1.71
N GLU A 431 13.32 -37.23 -1.73
CA GLU A 431 13.99 -37.82 -2.90
C GLU A 431 13.13 -37.72 -4.17
N GLU A 432 11.81 -37.89 -4.07
CA GLU A 432 10.93 -37.79 -5.23
C GLU A 432 10.75 -36.35 -5.70
N GLN A 433 10.66 -35.37 -4.79
CA GLN A 433 10.51 -33.96 -5.17
C GLN A 433 11.80 -33.36 -5.74
N GLU A 434 12.96 -33.74 -5.20
CA GLU A 434 14.28 -33.35 -5.73
C GLU A 434 14.47 -33.91 -7.15
N ARG A 435 14.20 -35.21 -7.34
CA ARG A 435 14.31 -35.91 -8.64
C ARG A 435 13.32 -35.41 -9.69
N LEU A 436 12.22 -34.75 -9.28
CA LEU A 436 11.25 -34.06 -10.14
C LEU A 436 11.56 -32.56 -10.36
N GLY A 437 12.58 -32.03 -9.66
CA GLY A 437 13.00 -30.63 -9.69
C GLY A 437 12.17 -29.64 -8.87
N PHE A 438 11.19 -30.15 -8.11
CA PHE A 438 10.31 -29.34 -7.26
C PHE A 438 10.97 -28.95 -5.93
N GLY A 439 11.84 -29.79 -5.35
CA GLY A 439 12.44 -29.54 -4.04
C GLY A 439 11.39 -29.30 -2.94
N SER A 440 11.65 -28.36 -2.03
CA SER A 440 10.62 -27.83 -1.11
C SER A 440 9.75 -26.80 -1.81
N TYR A 441 8.79 -27.28 -2.61
CA TYR A 441 7.87 -26.46 -3.39
C TYR A 441 6.88 -25.66 -2.51
N HIS A 442 6.24 -24.64 -3.11
CA HIS A 442 5.22 -23.79 -2.48
C HIS A 442 4.20 -24.52 -1.59
N THR A 443 4.05 -24.07 -0.35
CA THR A 443 3.16 -24.62 0.70
C THR A 443 3.37 -26.10 1.08
N VAL A 444 4.53 -26.71 0.80
CA VAL A 444 4.79 -28.12 1.19
C VAL A 444 4.88 -28.33 2.71
N GLU A 445 5.21 -27.29 3.49
CA GLU A 445 5.28 -27.34 4.95
C GLU A 445 3.93 -27.63 5.61
N LEU A 446 2.80 -27.37 4.93
CA LEU A 446 1.48 -27.70 5.45
C LEU A 446 1.32 -29.20 5.77
N ASN A 447 2.03 -30.07 5.06
CA ASN A 447 2.10 -31.52 5.32
C ASN A 447 2.84 -31.85 6.63
N ALA A 448 3.63 -30.91 7.17
CA ALA A 448 4.25 -30.98 8.49
C ALA A 448 3.43 -30.22 9.55
N VAL A 449 2.77 -29.11 9.19
CA VAL A 449 1.87 -28.33 10.09
C VAL A 449 0.64 -29.13 10.50
N PHE A 450 -0.10 -29.71 9.54
CA PHE A 450 -1.28 -30.54 9.81
C PHE A 450 -0.92 -32.02 10.03
N GLY A 451 0.28 -32.42 9.62
CA GLY A 451 0.75 -33.81 9.64
C GLY A 451 0.35 -34.59 8.38
N PRO A 452 1.19 -35.53 7.91
CA PRO A 452 1.11 -36.05 6.53
C PRO A 452 -0.13 -36.94 6.27
N ASN A 453 -0.81 -37.42 7.31
CA ASN A 453 -2.04 -38.20 7.16
C ASN A 453 -3.30 -37.33 7.02
N ASN A 454 -3.18 -36.01 7.23
CA ASN A 454 -4.31 -35.09 7.39
C ASN A 454 -4.48 -34.11 6.22
N THR A 455 -3.49 -34.03 5.33
CA THR A 455 -3.48 -33.16 4.15
C THR A 455 -4.01 -33.91 2.92
N ASP A 456 -3.50 -33.61 1.72
CA ASP A 456 -3.76 -34.39 0.51
C ASP A 456 -3.05 -35.74 0.60
N GLY A 457 -3.66 -36.80 0.04
CA GLY A 457 -3.15 -38.18 0.11
C GLY A 457 -1.86 -38.47 -0.68
N ALA A 458 -1.05 -37.45 -0.93
CA ALA A 458 0.28 -37.51 -1.53
C ALA A 458 1.27 -36.52 -0.83
N PRO A 459 1.45 -36.60 0.50
CA PRO A 459 2.51 -35.87 1.18
C PRO A 459 3.90 -36.36 0.71
N PRO A 460 4.98 -35.61 0.94
CA PRO A 460 6.33 -36.10 0.71
C PRO A 460 6.58 -37.40 1.51
N LYS A 461 6.97 -38.47 0.82
CA LYS A 461 7.08 -39.83 1.39
C LYS A 461 8.09 -39.88 2.54
N SER A 462 9.13 -39.07 2.45
CA SER A 462 10.14 -38.86 3.47
C SER A 462 9.56 -38.48 4.84
N TYR A 463 8.38 -37.85 4.92
CA TYR A 463 7.75 -37.46 6.20
C TYR A 463 7.26 -38.68 7.02
N ALA A 464 7.16 -39.86 6.40
CA ALA A 464 6.94 -41.13 7.11
C ALA A 464 8.25 -41.84 7.50
N ALA A 465 9.39 -41.38 6.97
CA ALA A 465 10.70 -42.01 7.06
C ALA A 465 11.78 -41.02 7.56
N GLU A 466 12.74 -40.61 6.73
CA GLU A 466 13.91 -39.82 7.12
C GLU A 466 13.57 -38.42 7.65
N ASN A 467 12.52 -37.78 7.12
CA ASN A 467 12.04 -36.46 7.56
C ASN A 467 10.98 -36.52 8.66
N LYS A 468 10.63 -37.71 9.16
CA LYS A 468 9.57 -37.90 10.18
C LYS A 468 9.75 -37.03 11.44
N ALA A 469 10.98 -36.68 11.79
CA ALA A 469 11.26 -35.81 12.94
C ALA A 469 10.76 -34.37 12.75
N ILE A 470 10.66 -33.85 11.52
CA ILE A 470 10.30 -32.44 11.30
C ILE A 470 8.82 -32.16 11.61
N VAL A 471 7.94 -33.12 11.37
CA VAL A 471 6.47 -32.98 11.54
C VAL A 471 6.09 -32.50 12.96
N PRO A 472 6.43 -33.21 14.06
CA PRO A 472 6.10 -32.76 15.41
C PRO A 472 6.87 -31.49 15.84
N ILE A 473 7.99 -31.16 15.18
CA ILE A 473 8.74 -29.93 15.44
C ILE A 473 8.00 -28.73 14.84
N THR A 474 7.59 -28.80 13.57
CA THR A 474 6.77 -27.79 12.88
C THR A 474 5.45 -27.57 13.62
N MET A 475 4.71 -28.65 13.94
CA MET A 475 3.49 -28.58 14.75
C MET A 475 3.70 -27.82 16.07
N ALA A 476 4.80 -28.08 16.78
CA ALA A 476 5.06 -27.48 18.09
C ALA A 476 5.33 -25.97 17.99
N TYR A 477 6.05 -25.48 16.96
CA TYR A 477 6.27 -24.05 16.77
C TYR A 477 4.97 -23.30 16.42
N TRP A 478 4.16 -23.83 15.49
CA TRP A 478 2.88 -23.22 15.10
C TRP A 478 1.92 -23.18 16.30
N ALA A 479 1.75 -24.30 17.01
CA ALA A 479 0.90 -24.36 18.20
C ALA A 479 1.43 -23.47 19.34
N SER A 480 2.75 -23.36 19.53
CA SER A 480 3.33 -22.43 20.52
C SER A 480 2.97 -20.99 20.21
N PHE A 481 3.07 -20.58 18.94
CA PHE A 481 2.75 -19.23 18.51
C PHE A 481 1.25 -18.93 18.66
N VAL A 482 0.36 -19.84 18.21
CA VAL A 482 -1.10 -19.72 18.42
C VAL A 482 -1.45 -19.57 19.91
N ARG A 483 -0.75 -20.28 20.80
CA ARG A 483 -0.97 -20.23 22.27
C ARG A 483 -0.33 -19.05 22.99
N SER A 484 0.59 -18.31 22.39
CA SER A 484 1.40 -17.37 23.17
C SER A 484 2.10 -16.22 22.44
N LEU A 485 1.94 -16.13 21.11
CA LEU A 485 2.60 -15.14 20.24
C LEU A 485 4.14 -15.23 20.22
N ASP A 486 4.66 -16.40 20.63
CA ASP A 486 6.08 -16.76 20.62
C ASP A 486 6.21 -18.25 20.21
N PRO A 487 6.93 -18.58 19.12
CA PRO A 487 7.10 -19.97 18.70
C PRO A 487 7.96 -20.78 19.69
N ASN A 488 8.73 -20.14 20.58
CA ASN A 488 9.69 -20.82 21.46
C ASN A 488 9.10 -21.33 22.78
N LYS A 489 7.96 -20.80 23.23
CA LYS A 489 7.43 -21.03 24.59
C LYS A 489 7.01 -22.48 24.84
N PHE A 490 6.50 -23.15 23.80
CA PHE A 490 6.03 -24.53 23.82
C PHE A 490 6.63 -25.36 22.66
N ARG A 491 7.80 -24.95 22.12
CA ARG A 491 8.55 -25.73 21.12
C ARG A 491 8.94 -27.11 21.66
N LEU A 492 9.16 -28.06 20.75
CA LEU A 492 9.55 -29.43 21.14
C LEU A 492 10.94 -29.42 21.81
N ALA A 493 11.09 -30.20 22.89
CA ALA A 493 12.36 -30.27 23.62
C ALA A 493 13.50 -30.75 22.70
N GLY A 494 14.56 -29.94 22.59
CA GLY A 494 15.70 -30.18 21.71
C GLY A 494 15.62 -29.51 20.33
N SER A 495 14.49 -28.89 19.95
CA SER A 495 14.43 -28.11 18.71
C SER A 495 15.15 -26.74 18.88
N PRO A 496 15.71 -26.15 17.80
CA PRO A 496 16.46 -24.90 17.87
C PRO A 496 15.67 -23.72 18.45
N GLU A 497 16.38 -22.68 18.88
CA GLU A 497 15.73 -21.42 19.26
C GLU A 497 15.46 -20.59 18.02
N TRP A 498 14.19 -20.24 17.82
CA TRP A 498 13.74 -19.39 16.72
C TRP A 498 13.84 -17.94 17.18
N LYS A 499 14.89 -17.24 16.77
CA LYS A 499 15.04 -15.81 17.06
C LYS A 499 14.07 -14.97 16.20
N PRO A 500 13.62 -13.80 16.68
CA PRO A 500 12.93 -12.83 15.83
C PRO A 500 13.79 -12.36 14.65
N TRP A 501 13.13 -11.95 13.57
CA TRP A 501 13.76 -11.20 12.48
C TRP A 501 14.14 -9.80 12.96
N THR A 502 15.38 -9.42 12.73
CA THR A 502 16.00 -8.19 13.27
C THR A 502 16.08 -7.04 12.27
N GLY A 503 15.66 -7.24 11.02
CA GLY A 503 15.66 -6.23 9.96
C GLY A 503 16.63 -6.52 8.80
N PRO A 504 16.95 -5.51 7.97
CA PRO A 504 17.53 -5.69 6.64
C PRO A 504 19.00 -6.16 6.62
N ASP A 505 19.77 -5.96 7.69
CA ASP A 505 21.18 -6.37 7.76
C ASP A 505 21.35 -7.89 7.85
N ALA A 506 20.75 -8.49 8.89
CA ALA A 506 21.01 -9.88 9.26
C ALA A 506 20.04 -10.86 8.62
N ARG A 507 18.76 -10.48 8.42
CA ARG A 507 17.72 -11.32 7.80
C ARG A 507 17.74 -12.77 8.35
N GLU A 508 17.80 -12.88 9.68
CA GLU A 508 17.90 -14.13 10.43
C GLU A 508 16.59 -14.92 10.33
N ARG A 509 16.68 -16.21 9.97
CA ARG A 509 15.53 -17.10 9.80
C ARG A 509 15.79 -18.52 10.28
N LEU A 510 14.76 -19.21 10.76
CA LEU A 510 14.85 -20.63 11.10
C LEU A 510 14.81 -21.46 9.80
N ARG A 511 15.88 -22.20 9.51
CA ARG A 511 15.88 -23.22 8.46
C ARG A 511 15.26 -24.50 9.00
N PHE A 512 14.21 -24.97 8.35
CA PHE A 512 13.70 -26.33 8.50
C PHE A 512 14.38 -27.21 7.43
N ASP A 513 15.47 -27.89 7.82
CA ASP A 513 16.13 -28.97 7.08
C ASP A 513 16.44 -30.04 8.13
N THR A 514 15.97 -31.29 7.95
CA THR A 514 16.08 -32.34 8.97
C THR A 514 17.52 -32.71 9.30
N ALA A 515 18.47 -32.50 8.37
CA ALA A 515 19.89 -32.80 8.57
C ALA A 515 20.66 -31.64 9.25
N ASP A 516 20.18 -30.40 9.13
CA ASP A 516 20.88 -29.19 9.55
C ASP A 516 19.89 -28.10 10.01
N MET A 517 19.05 -28.42 11.01
CA MET A 517 18.02 -27.49 11.50
C MET A 517 18.62 -26.43 12.43
N GLY A 518 18.42 -25.15 12.12
CA GLY A 518 18.97 -24.06 12.92
C GLY A 518 18.67 -22.67 12.36
N MET A 519 19.12 -21.63 13.07
CA MET A 519 19.06 -20.25 12.56
C MET A 519 20.09 -20.07 11.44
N GLU A 520 19.65 -19.60 10.28
CA GLU A 520 20.50 -19.15 9.17
C GLU A 520 20.31 -17.65 8.89
N VAL A 521 21.23 -17.09 8.12
CA VAL A 521 21.14 -15.74 7.54
C VAL A 521 20.79 -15.91 6.06
N MET A 522 19.81 -15.15 5.55
CA MET A 522 19.52 -15.09 4.11
C MET A 522 20.81 -14.78 3.33
N SER A 523 21.13 -15.59 2.31
CA SER A 523 22.43 -15.52 1.61
C SER A 523 22.67 -14.15 0.98
N ALA A 524 23.92 -13.69 0.90
CA ALA A 524 24.23 -12.36 0.34
C ALA A 524 23.74 -12.19 -1.10
N GLU A 525 23.70 -13.28 -1.87
CA GLU A 525 23.12 -13.33 -3.21
C GLU A 525 21.59 -13.14 -3.18
N GLN A 526 20.86 -13.89 -2.35
CA GLN A 526 19.40 -13.70 -2.19
C GLN A 526 19.06 -12.32 -1.62
N ARG A 527 19.88 -11.76 -0.72
CA ARG A 527 19.71 -10.39 -0.20
C ARG A 527 19.81 -9.35 -1.32
N GLY A 528 20.87 -9.44 -2.13
CA GLY A 528 21.09 -8.56 -3.27
C GLY A 528 20.03 -8.72 -4.37
N ASN A 529 19.54 -9.94 -4.61
CA ASN A 529 18.40 -10.20 -5.49
C ASN A 529 17.16 -9.44 -5.02
N CYS A 530 16.84 -9.46 -3.72
CA CYS A 530 15.71 -8.72 -3.18
C CYS A 530 15.85 -7.20 -3.38
N GLU A 531 17.05 -6.65 -3.21
CA GLU A 531 17.33 -5.21 -3.43
C GLU A 531 17.23 -4.80 -4.92
N MET A 532 17.55 -5.71 -5.84
CA MET A 532 17.30 -5.53 -7.28
C MET A 532 15.81 -5.54 -7.60
N VAL A 533 15.05 -6.55 -7.15
CA VAL A 533 13.62 -6.71 -7.51
C VAL A 533 12.69 -5.81 -6.71
N ASP A 534 13.16 -5.10 -5.68
CA ASP A 534 12.31 -4.26 -4.82
C ASP A 534 11.51 -3.18 -5.57
N MET A 535 12.09 -2.65 -6.65
CA MET A 535 11.43 -1.69 -7.55
C MET A 535 10.34 -2.35 -8.43
N MET A 536 10.41 -3.67 -8.62
CA MET A 536 9.39 -4.45 -9.33
C MET A 536 8.16 -4.72 -8.47
N LEU A 537 8.32 -4.92 -7.16
CA LEU A 537 7.24 -5.44 -6.30
C LEU A 537 5.96 -4.57 -6.32
N PRO A 538 6.01 -3.22 -6.26
CA PRO A 538 4.82 -2.38 -6.41
C PRO A 538 4.16 -2.49 -7.80
N ALA A 539 4.94 -2.75 -8.84
CA ALA A 539 4.44 -2.95 -10.20
C ALA A 539 3.82 -4.34 -10.42
N ILE A 540 3.99 -5.29 -9.49
CA ILE A 540 3.25 -6.56 -9.45
C ILE A 540 1.93 -6.37 -8.68
N GLU A 541 1.98 -5.59 -7.59
CA GLU A 541 0.81 -5.28 -6.74
C GLU A 541 -0.20 -4.38 -7.46
N THR A 542 0.22 -3.37 -8.24
CA THR A 542 -0.70 -2.51 -9.00
C THR A 542 -0.33 -2.40 -10.48
N PRO A 543 -1.28 -2.61 -11.41
CA PRO A 543 -1.07 -2.36 -12.83
C PRO A 543 -0.79 -0.88 -13.10
N LEU A 544 0.40 -0.61 -13.65
CA LEU A 544 0.87 0.74 -13.99
C LEU A 544 0.17 1.30 -15.24
N SER A 545 0.20 2.62 -15.39
CA SER A 545 -0.28 3.28 -16.61
C SER A 545 0.63 3.04 -17.81
N SER A 546 0.05 3.00 -19.01
CA SER A 546 0.79 2.79 -20.26
C SER A 546 1.87 3.86 -20.45
N GLY A 547 3.11 3.42 -20.74
CA GLY A 547 4.28 4.28 -20.91
C GLY A 547 5.14 4.47 -19.65
N VAL A 548 4.71 4.00 -18.48
CA VAL A 548 5.58 3.93 -17.29
C VAL A 548 6.62 2.82 -17.49
N VAL A 549 7.88 3.12 -17.16
CA VAL A 549 9.00 2.17 -17.18
C VAL A 549 9.53 1.99 -15.76
N VAL A 550 9.74 0.74 -15.38
CA VAL A 550 10.37 0.32 -14.11
C VAL A 550 11.85 0.04 -14.39
N GLU A 551 12.72 0.71 -13.64
CA GLU A 551 14.15 0.45 -13.60
C GLU A 551 14.50 -0.31 -12.31
N LEU A 552 15.24 -1.41 -12.44
CA LEU A 552 15.73 -2.22 -11.33
C LEU A 552 17.15 -1.81 -10.92
N ASN A 553 17.44 -1.90 -9.64
CA ASN A 553 18.79 -1.65 -9.12
C ASN A 553 19.72 -2.83 -9.41
N ALA A 554 21.03 -2.60 -9.46
CA ALA A 554 21.98 -3.71 -9.49
C ALA A 554 21.89 -4.52 -8.18
N PRO A 555 22.03 -5.87 -8.20
CA PRO A 555 22.00 -6.66 -6.97
C PRO A 555 23.00 -6.16 -5.92
N GLY A 556 22.52 -5.90 -4.70
CA GLY A 556 23.33 -5.30 -3.62
C GLY A 556 23.27 -3.77 -3.55
N VAL A 557 22.39 -3.11 -4.31
CA VAL A 557 22.21 -1.65 -4.31
C VAL A 557 20.78 -1.29 -3.91
N SER A 558 20.62 -0.65 -2.75
CA SER A 558 19.33 -0.16 -2.23
C SER A 558 19.20 1.35 -2.45
N CYS A 559 18.18 1.76 -3.18
CA CYS A 559 17.94 3.15 -3.58
C CYS A 559 16.86 3.85 -2.73
N GLY A 560 17.01 3.79 -1.40
CA GLY A 560 16.19 4.57 -0.47
C GLY A 560 14.77 4.04 -0.20
N THR A 561 14.49 2.77 -0.50
CA THR A 561 13.24 2.08 -0.14
C THR A 561 13.32 1.51 1.29
N SER A 562 12.37 0.67 1.72
CA SER A 562 12.29 0.07 3.06
C SER A 562 13.42 -0.94 3.41
N TRP A 563 14.45 -1.00 2.57
CA TRP A 563 15.70 -1.75 2.76
C TRP A 563 16.92 -0.84 3.04
N ALA A 564 16.74 0.49 3.05
CA ALA A 564 17.81 1.42 3.41
C ALA A 564 18.20 1.26 4.88
N LEU A 565 19.50 1.04 5.16
CA LEU A 565 19.97 0.76 6.51
C LEU A 565 19.92 2.01 7.39
N SER A 566 19.49 1.84 8.64
CA SER A 566 19.58 2.86 9.69
C SER A 566 21.04 3.05 10.16
N GLY A 567 21.88 3.60 9.29
CA GLY A 567 23.28 3.93 9.63
C GLY A 567 24.28 4.01 8.47
N SER A 568 23.95 3.57 7.25
CA SER A 568 24.86 3.66 6.10
C SER A 568 24.55 4.84 5.18
N SER A 569 25.58 5.61 4.80
CA SER A 569 25.45 6.70 3.84
C SER A 569 25.00 6.23 2.46
N ALA A 570 23.87 6.74 1.96
CA ALA A 570 23.37 6.51 0.61
C ALA A 570 24.17 7.27 -0.49
N SER A 571 25.49 7.33 -0.35
CA SER A 571 26.42 8.13 -1.17
C SER A 571 27.00 7.36 -2.37
N SER A 572 26.39 6.25 -2.78
CA SER A 572 26.95 5.36 -3.80
C SER A 572 25.91 4.65 -4.67
N CYS A 573 25.18 5.41 -5.49
CA CYS A 573 24.58 4.88 -6.73
C CYS A 573 25.62 4.90 -7.89
N ALA A 574 26.86 4.52 -7.59
CA ALA A 574 27.98 4.50 -8.51
C ALA A 574 28.83 3.23 -8.27
N PRO A 575 29.32 2.55 -9.32
CA PRO A 575 30.04 1.29 -9.17
C PRO A 575 31.41 1.47 -8.48
N GLY A 576 31.71 0.59 -7.53
CA GLY A 576 33.02 0.55 -6.85
C GLY A 576 34.17 0.33 -7.84
N GLY A 577 35.25 1.10 -7.67
CA GLY A 577 36.27 1.27 -8.70
C GLY A 577 37.25 0.11 -8.89
N GLY A 578 37.50 -0.23 -10.15
CA GLY A 578 38.75 -0.83 -10.64
C GLY A 578 39.30 0.05 -11.76
N GLY A 579 40.56 0.49 -11.67
CA GLY A 579 41.04 1.65 -12.45
C GLY A 579 41.60 1.35 -13.84
N GLY A 580 41.44 2.32 -14.76
CA GLY A 580 42.29 2.49 -15.95
C GLY A 580 41.57 2.63 -17.29
N GLY A 581 41.77 3.76 -17.97
CA GLY A 581 41.46 3.95 -19.41
C GLY A 581 40.21 4.77 -19.72
N GLY A 582 40.40 6.08 -19.96
CA GLY A 582 39.29 7.03 -20.12
C GLY A 582 38.50 6.99 -21.43
N GLY A 583 37.31 7.60 -21.38
CA GLY A 583 36.59 8.10 -22.56
C GLY A 583 35.09 7.77 -22.60
N GLY A 584 34.24 8.80 -22.59
CA GLY A 584 32.81 8.71 -22.96
C GLY A 584 31.82 8.70 -21.79
N ALA A 585 31.22 9.86 -21.50
CA ALA A 585 30.05 9.94 -20.62
C ALA A 585 28.77 9.61 -21.39
N ALA A 586 27.89 8.80 -20.80
CA ALA A 586 26.60 8.43 -21.40
C ALA A 586 25.49 9.40 -20.95
N SER A 587 25.19 10.40 -21.77
CA SER A 587 24.04 11.29 -21.58
C SER A 587 22.73 10.60 -21.99
N ILE A 588 21.62 10.95 -21.32
CA ILE A 588 20.27 10.67 -21.82
C ILE A 588 20.14 11.31 -23.20
N LYS A 589 19.77 10.51 -24.22
CA LYS A 589 19.46 10.99 -25.57
C LYS A 589 17.99 10.78 -25.89
N SER A 590 17.25 11.87 -26.06
CA SER A 590 16.01 11.85 -26.82
C SER A 590 16.33 11.53 -28.30
N VAL A 591 15.61 10.58 -28.88
CA VAL A 591 15.73 10.26 -30.31
C VAL A 591 14.71 11.11 -31.06
N SER A 592 15.15 12.27 -31.57
CA SER A 592 14.35 13.09 -32.48
C SER A 592 14.44 12.54 -33.91
N SER A 593 13.28 12.29 -34.54
CA SER A 593 13.19 11.77 -35.90
C SER A 593 13.14 12.88 -36.94
N SER A 594 14.17 13.00 -37.79
CA SER A 594 14.13 13.93 -38.94
C SER A 594 14.89 13.44 -40.17
N GLY A 595 14.14 12.95 -41.17
CA GLY A 595 14.45 13.12 -42.59
C GLY A 595 15.57 12.30 -43.24
N LEU A 596 15.18 11.23 -43.96
CA LEU A 596 15.67 11.01 -45.32
C LEU A 596 14.55 10.37 -46.16
N THR A 597 14.58 10.54 -47.49
CA THR A 597 13.37 10.46 -48.34
C THR A 597 13.42 9.41 -49.45
N THR A 598 12.28 8.74 -49.68
CA THR A 598 11.82 8.11 -50.95
C THR A 598 12.58 6.88 -51.48
N PRO A 599 12.01 6.09 -52.42
CA PRO A 599 10.63 5.57 -52.41
C PRO A 599 10.52 4.08 -52.83
N VAL A 600 9.58 3.30 -52.25
CA VAL A 600 9.11 2.02 -52.83
C VAL A 600 7.58 1.92 -52.72
N SER A 601 6.97 1.21 -53.66
CA SER A 601 5.53 1.20 -53.99
C SER A 601 4.58 0.61 -52.94
N SER A 602 3.35 1.13 -52.97
CA SER A 602 2.16 0.60 -52.29
C SER A 602 1.77 -0.82 -52.70
N VAL A 603 1.40 -1.65 -51.71
CA VAL A 603 0.43 -2.75 -51.86
C VAL A 603 -0.51 -2.68 -50.65
N ALA A 604 -1.80 -2.92 -50.85
CA ALA A 604 -2.80 -2.87 -49.79
C ALA A 604 -3.34 -4.27 -49.44
N SER A 605 -3.30 -4.61 -48.15
CA SER A 605 -4.11 -5.63 -47.50
C SER A 605 -4.25 -5.25 -46.01
N SER A 606 -5.37 -5.37 -45.30
CA SER A 606 -6.51 -6.30 -45.34
C SER A 606 -6.27 -7.66 -44.66
N ALA A 607 -5.98 -7.63 -43.36
CA ALA A 607 -6.12 -8.79 -42.47
C ALA A 607 -6.49 -8.36 -41.04
N ASN A 608 -7.73 -8.62 -40.62
CA ASN A 608 -8.08 -8.66 -39.20
C ASN A 608 -7.66 -10.04 -38.66
N THR A 609 -6.69 -10.07 -37.75
CA THR A 609 -6.35 -11.30 -37.01
C THR A 609 -6.08 -10.96 -35.55
N ALA A 610 -6.98 -11.38 -34.65
CA ALA A 610 -6.75 -11.23 -33.22
C ALA A 610 -5.70 -12.25 -32.76
N VAL A 611 -4.57 -11.77 -32.22
CA VAL A 611 -3.55 -12.62 -31.61
C VAL A 611 -4.02 -13.01 -30.21
N SER A 612 -4.69 -14.17 -30.12
CA SER A 612 -5.04 -14.76 -28.83
C SER A 612 -3.78 -15.25 -28.13
N VAL A 613 -3.42 -14.61 -27.02
CA VAL A 613 -2.31 -15.05 -26.17
C VAL A 613 -2.74 -16.31 -25.44
N LEU A 614 -2.23 -17.48 -25.85
CA LEU A 614 -2.43 -18.72 -25.10
C LEU A 614 -1.62 -18.66 -23.79
N THR A 615 -2.31 -18.41 -22.68
CA THR A 615 -1.79 -18.72 -21.35
C THR A 615 -1.82 -20.24 -21.15
N GLY A 616 -0.67 -20.83 -20.81
CA GLY A 616 -0.52 -22.28 -20.71
C GLY A 616 -1.22 -22.86 -19.48
N LEU A 617 -2.08 -23.85 -19.69
CA LEU A 617 -2.69 -24.66 -18.62
C LEU A 617 -1.62 -25.56 -17.94
N PRO A 618 -1.70 -25.77 -16.61
CA PRO A 618 -0.87 -26.77 -15.93
C PRO A 618 -1.33 -28.19 -16.30
N VAL A 619 -0.48 -28.96 -16.98
CA VAL A 619 -0.76 -30.36 -17.33
C VAL A 619 -0.52 -31.26 -16.12
N ILE A 620 -1.58 -31.57 -15.37
CA ILE A 620 -1.53 -32.56 -14.29
C ILE A 620 -1.74 -33.96 -14.89
N LEU A 621 -0.79 -34.86 -14.63
CA LEU A 621 -0.79 -36.23 -15.17
C LEU A 621 -1.18 -37.24 -14.08
N PHE A 622 -2.35 -37.87 -14.23
CA PHE A 622 -2.74 -39.04 -13.43
C PHE A 622 -2.60 -40.35 -14.23
N PRO A 623 -2.36 -41.50 -13.57
CA PRO A 623 -2.31 -42.81 -14.21
C PRO A 623 -3.73 -43.34 -14.47
N SER A 624 -3.99 -43.84 -15.68
CA SER A 624 -5.24 -44.50 -16.03
C SER A 624 -5.17 -46.01 -15.75
N THR A 625 -6.25 -46.57 -15.20
CA THR A 625 -6.40 -48.02 -15.02
C THR A 625 -7.64 -48.55 -15.72
N LEU A 626 -7.41 -49.62 -16.50
CA LEU A 626 -8.34 -50.70 -16.87
C LEU A 626 -9.44 -50.47 -17.92
N SER A 627 -9.71 -51.60 -18.58
CA SER A 627 -10.93 -52.01 -19.26
C SER A 627 -11.32 -51.35 -20.58
N THR A 628 -10.96 -52.05 -21.66
CA THR A 628 -11.64 -52.04 -22.95
C THR A 628 -13.15 -52.27 -22.84
N LEU A 629 -13.96 -51.48 -23.54
CA LEU A 629 -15.18 -51.97 -24.18
C LEU A 629 -15.44 -51.22 -25.50
N SER A 630 -16.33 -51.75 -26.33
CA SER A 630 -16.33 -51.51 -27.78
C SER A 630 -17.61 -50.86 -28.31
N ILE A 631 -17.41 -49.84 -29.16
CA ILE A 631 -18.24 -49.43 -30.32
C ILE A 631 -19.72 -49.08 -30.04
N ILE A 632 -20.13 -47.85 -30.42
CA ILE A 632 -21.12 -47.58 -31.49
C ILE A 632 -21.28 -46.06 -31.68
N ILE A 633 -21.28 -45.63 -32.93
CA ILE A 633 -21.58 -44.26 -33.37
C ILE A 633 -23.09 -44.12 -33.56
N LEU A 634 -23.70 -43.01 -33.14
CA LEU A 634 -24.83 -42.44 -33.89
C LEU A 634 -25.04 -40.95 -33.60
N SER A 635 -24.97 -40.15 -34.65
CA SER A 635 -25.32 -38.72 -34.65
C SER A 635 -26.75 -38.50 -35.16
N SER A 636 -27.53 -37.63 -34.54
CA SER A 636 -28.24 -36.53 -35.25
C SER A 636 -29.19 -35.70 -34.34
N SER A 637 -28.88 -34.41 -34.27
CA SER A 637 -29.72 -33.30 -34.75
C SER A 637 -31.24 -33.22 -34.44
N SER A 638 -31.61 -32.06 -33.86
CA SER A 638 -32.69 -31.16 -34.30
C SER A 638 -34.12 -31.24 -33.70
N ALA A 639 -34.80 -30.10 -33.90
CA ALA A 639 -36.25 -29.82 -33.83
C ALA A 639 -36.88 -29.51 -32.46
N ALA A 640 -36.98 -28.20 -32.18
CA ALA A 640 -37.99 -27.63 -31.28
C ALA A 640 -39.38 -27.56 -31.97
N ILE A 641 -40.47 -27.48 -31.20
CA ILE A 641 -41.74 -26.81 -31.56
C ILE A 641 -42.62 -26.61 -30.29
N PRO A 642 -43.55 -25.63 -30.23
CA PRO A 642 -43.84 -24.91 -28.97
C PRO A 642 -45.33 -24.71 -28.59
N ALA A 643 -45.54 -23.89 -27.55
CA ALA A 643 -46.66 -22.95 -27.33
C ALA A 643 -48.04 -23.42 -26.80
N SER A 644 -48.46 -22.80 -25.68
CA SER A 644 -49.82 -22.27 -25.38
C SER A 644 -49.75 -21.51 -24.03
N THR A 645 -50.02 -20.20 -23.85
CA THR A 645 -51.16 -19.31 -24.14
C THR A 645 -52.38 -19.47 -23.21
N THR A 646 -52.59 -18.49 -22.30
CA THR A 646 -53.88 -17.90 -21.79
C THR A 646 -53.65 -17.15 -20.45
N SER A 647 -54.56 -16.31 -19.92
CA SER A 647 -54.99 -14.97 -20.42
C SER A 647 -55.95 -14.26 -19.44
N GLY A 648 -55.77 -12.95 -19.20
CA GLY A 648 -56.71 -12.03 -18.50
C GLY A 648 -55.97 -11.05 -17.55
N SER A 649 -56.13 -9.72 -17.55
CA SER A 649 -57.31 -8.80 -17.52
C SER A 649 -57.96 -8.68 -16.12
N THR A 650 -58.19 -7.51 -15.48
CA THR A 650 -57.96 -6.06 -15.77
C THR A 650 -58.09 -5.26 -14.41
N GLN A 651 -58.15 -3.91 -14.20
CA GLN A 651 -58.33 -2.68 -15.02
C GLN A 651 -57.89 -1.37 -14.28
N THR A 652 -57.75 -0.26 -15.03
CA THR A 652 -57.95 1.21 -14.75
C THR A 652 -58.14 1.76 -13.30
N VAL A 653 -57.39 2.78 -12.77
CA VAL A 653 -57.27 4.26 -13.11
C VAL A 653 -58.41 5.13 -12.47
N PRO A 654 -58.30 6.46 -12.07
CA PRO A 654 -57.25 7.51 -12.22
C PRO A 654 -56.87 8.44 -10.99
N ALA A 655 -55.75 9.18 -11.14
CA ALA A 655 -55.44 10.61 -10.85
C ALA A 655 -55.82 11.42 -9.56
N GLY A 656 -54.95 12.39 -9.23
CA GLY A 656 -55.21 13.59 -8.39
C GLY A 656 -54.04 14.60 -8.46
N SER A 657 -54.29 15.92 -8.45
CA SER A 657 -53.27 16.99 -8.68
C SER A 657 -53.62 18.35 -8.03
N SER A 658 -52.61 19.19 -7.73
CA SER A 658 -52.79 20.65 -7.46
C SER A 658 -51.45 21.44 -7.49
N THR A 659 -51.51 22.75 -7.74
CA THR A 659 -50.37 23.67 -7.96
C THR A 659 -50.66 25.11 -7.50
N SER A 660 -49.68 25.83 -6.91
CA SER A 660 -49.63 27.31 -6.79
C SER A 660 -48.28 27.77 -6.16
N THR A 661 -47.37 28.56 -6.75
CA THR A 661 -47.39 29.97 -7.25
C THR A 661 -47.35 31.05 -6.14
N THR A 662 -46.19 31.64 -5.80
CA THR A 662 -45.52 32.89 -6.32
C THR A 662 -45.89 34.21 -5.63
N SER A 663 -44.89 34.98 -5.14
CA SER A 663 -44.77 36.46 -5.27
C SER A 663 -43.47 37.00 -4.62
N GLY A 664 -43.06 38.23 -4.96
CA GLY A 664 -41.80 38.85 -4.50
C GLY A 664 -41.94 40.25 -3.84
N PRO A 665 -41.12 41.26 -4.19
CA PRO A 665 -40.29 41.96 -3.18
C PRO A 665 -40.46 43.50 -3.11
N ALA A 666 -39.76 44.15 -2.16
CA ALA A 666 -39.53 45.61 -2.15
C ALA A 666 -38.25 46.00 -1.36
N GLU A 667 -37.63 47.12 -1.75
CA GLU A 667 -36.48 47.78 -1.09
C GLU A 667 -36.93 48.96 -0.20
N THR A 668 -36.04 49.54 0.63
CA THR A 668 -35.71 50.99 0.65
C THR A 668 -34.58 51.34 1.64
N THR A 669 -34.08 52.58 1.57
CA THR A 669 -32.80 53.05 2.15
C THR A 669 -32.97 54.05 3.30
N ASN A 670 -31.93 54.23 4.15
CA ASN A 670 -31.22 55.53 4.36
C ASN A 670 -30.38 55.61 5.67
N THR A 671 -29.20 56.21 5.53
CA THR A 671 -28.36 56.87 6.57
C THR A 671 -28.82 58.35 6.73
N PRO A 672 -28.21 59.27 7.55
CA PRO A 672 -26.90 59.24 8.23
C PRO A 672 -26.84 59.83 9.66
N GLY A 673 -25.63 59.91 10.23
CA GLY A 673 -25.33 60.76 11.39
C GLY A 673 -23.97 60.48 12.09
N ALA A 674 -23.04 61.43 12.02
CA ALA A 674 -21.82 61.50 12.84
C ALA A 674 -21.63 62.96 13.32
N PRO A 675 -20.90 63.21 14.42
CA PRO A 675 -19.58 63.86 14.23
C PRO A 675 -18.48 63.48 15.26
N GLU A 676 -17.24 63.49 14.76
CA GLU A 676 -16.00 64.12 15.27
C GLU A 676 -15.68 64.27 16.78
N ALA A 677 -14.54 63.66 17.17
CA ALA A 677 -13.30 64.31 17.69
C ALA A 677 -13.28 64.95 19.12
N THR A 678 -12.15 65.17 19.84
CA THR A 678 -10.69 65.03 19.58
C THR A 678 -9.90 64.94 20.92
N THR A 679 -8.62 64.48 20.91
CA THR A 679 -7.54 64.77 21.92
C THR A 679 -7.71 64.33 23.40
N SER A 680 -6.69 64.14 24.25
CA SER A 680 -5.25 63.79 24.07
C SER A 680 -4.57 63.45 25.43
N ALA A 681 -3.61 62.51 25.44
CA ALA A 681 -2.44 62.36 26.34
C ALA A 681 -2.54 62.56 27.88
N GLY A 682 -2.02 61.57 28.64
CA GLY A 682 -1.73 61.65 30.08
C GLY A 682 -1.28 60.28 30.64
N SER A 683 -0.34 60.22 31.60
CA SER A 683 0.38 58.97 31.93
C SER A 683 0.41 58.57 33.43
N SER A 684 0.78 57.30 33.63
CA SER A 684 1.37 56.66 34.83
C SER A 684 0.46 55.95 35.86
N SER A 685 0.79 54.65 36.07
CA SER A 685 0.77 53.83 37.31
C SER A 685 -0.33 54.04 38.35
N THR A 686 -1.05 53.00 38.81
CA THR A 686 -0.50 51.76 39.43
C THR A 686 -1.47 50.56 39.31
N SER A 687 -1.04 49.38 39.81
CA SER A 687 -1.70 48.08 39.65
C SER A 687 -2.80 47.76 40.66
N SER A 688 -3.86 47.07 40.19
CA SER A 688 -4.45 45.89 40.85
C SER A 688 -5.29 45.10 39.86
N ALA A 689 -5.46 43.80 40.10
CA ALA A 689 -5.97 42.86 39.10
C ALA A 689 -7.49 42.89 38.91
N VAL A 690 -7.91 42.80 37.65
CA VAL A 690 -9.23 42.28 37.24
C VAL A 690 -8.96 41.14 36.26
N ALA A 691 -9.74 40.07 36.30
CA ALA A 691 -9.53 38.90 35.46
C ALA A 691 -9.63 39.26 33.97
N ALA A 692 -8.63 38.87 33.18
CA ALA A 692 -8.69 39.00 31.73
C ALA A 692 -9.80 38.10 31.16
N PRO A 693 -10.58 38.56 30.16
CA PRO A 693 -11.57 37.72 29.52
C PRO A 693 -10.88 36.57 28.77
N THR A 694 -11.54 35.41 28.70
CA THR A 694 -11.11 34.30 27.86
C THR A 694 -11.20 34.70 26.38
N THR A 695 -10.10 35.15 25.81
CA THR A 695 -9.98 35.43 24.38
C THR A 695 -10.01 34.11 23.61
N THR A 696 -11.18 33.80 23.05
CA THR A 696 -11.36 32.78 22.02
C THR A 696 -10.33 32.97 20.91
N SER A 697 -9.66 31.89 20.50
CA SER A 697 -8.62 31.93 19.47
C SER A 697 -9.08 32.67 18.20
N PRO A 698 -8.24 33.52 17.58
CA PRO A 698 -8.55 34.19 16.32
C PRO A 698 -8.43 33.21 15.14
N ILE A 699 -9.29 32.20 15.11
CA ILE A 699 -9.53 31.36 13.93
C ILE A 699 -10.87 31.83 13.35
N THR A 700 -10.79 32.85 12.51
CA THR A 700 -11.88 33.23 11.60
C THR A 700 -12.24 32.05 10.69
N SER A 701 -13.46 32.05 10.16
CA SER A 701 -13.99 30.95 9.34
C SER A 701 -13.07 30.62 8.16
N ARG A 702 -12.50 29.41 8.13
CA ARG A 702 -11.77 28.89 6.97
C ARG A 702 -12.74 28.64 5.82
N ALA A 703 -12.33 28.97 4.60
CA ALA A 703 -13.12 28.67 3.40
C ALA A 703 -13.12 27.16 3.08
N PHE A 704 -12.09 26.45 3.51
CA PHE A 704 -11.92 25.00 3.37
C PHE A 704 -11.87 24.32 4.75
N PRO A 705 -12.39 23.09 4.91
CA PRO A 705 -12.23 22.32 6.13
C PRO A 705 -10.76 22.12 6.51
N ALA A 706 -10.49 21.98 7.81
CA ALA A 706 -9.15 21.66 8.31
C ALA A 706 -8.74 20.24 7.89
N ASP A 707 -7.57 20.10 7.28
CA ASP A 707 -6.92 18.80 7.04
C ASP A 707 -6.15 18.31 8.29
N VAL A 708 -5.49 17.15 8.18
CA VAL A 708 -4.73 16.55 9.31
C VAL A 708 -3.46 17.35 9.68
N VAL A 709 -2.83 18.04 8.72
CA VAL A 709 -1.66 18.90 8.93
C VAL A 709 -2.08 20.23 9.56
N ASP A 710 -3.19 20.79 9.11
CA ASP A 710 -3.91 21.90 9.74
C ASP A 710 -4.19 21.61 11.22
N THR A 711 -4.77 20.45 11.51
CA THR A 711 -5.10 20.00 12.87
C THR A 711 -3.85 19.82 13.74
N LEU A 712 -2.75 19.32 13.15
CA LEU A 712 -1.46 19.17 13.82
C LEU A 712 -0.81 20.53 14.16
N ARG A 713 -0.87 21.50 13.25
CA ARG A 713 -0.49 22.90 13.53
C ARG A 713 -1.35 23.49 14.65
N ASP A 714 -2.66 23.35 14.54
CA ASP A 714 -3.62 24.00 15.44
C ASP A 714 -3.43 23.55 16.90
N SER A 715 -3.26 22.23 17.12
CA SER A 715 -2.91 21.68 18.43
C SER A 715 -1.55 22.16 18.94
N SER A 716 -0.58 22.36 18.04
CA SER A 716 0.77 22.84 18.36
C SER A 716 0.85 24.36 18.58
N PHE A 717 -0.16 25.14 18.20
CA PHE A 717 -0.15 26.60 18.33
C PHE A 717 -0.08 27.08 19.79
N SER A 718 -0.58 26.28 20.73
CA SER A 718 -0.44 26.51 22.18
C SER A 718 1.02 26.47 22.66
N LYS A 719 1.85 25.58 22.07
CA LYS A 719 3.30 25.51 22.31
C LYS A 719 3.97 26.78 21.79
N LEU A 720 3.61 27.21 20.57
CA LEU A 720 4.16 28.41 19.94
C LEU A 720 3.84 29.69 20.74
N GLN A 721 2.61 29.84 21.24
CA GLN A 721 2.25 30.94 22.15
C GLN A 721 3.09 30.94 23.44
N SER A 722 3.32 29.77 24.03
CA SER A 722 4.10 29.63 25.26
C SER A 722 5.58 29.94 25.02
N PHE A 723 6.14 29.43 23.92
CA PHE A 723 7.51 29.70 23.48
C PHE A 723 7.73 31.18 23.18
N SER A 724 6.82 31.83 22.44
CA SER A 724 6.93 33.24 22.05
C SER A 724 6.85 34.22 23.23
N ARG A 725 6.17 33.85 24.33
CA ARG A 725 6.14 34.67 25.57
C ARG A 725 7.46 34.59 26.34
N ASN A 726 8.09 33.42 26.34
CA ASN A 726 9.32 33.16 27.11
C ASN A 726 10.59 33.55 26.34
N ASN A 727 10.59 33.43 25.01
CA ASN A 727 11.69 33.75 24.13
C ASN A 727 11.36 34.99 23.29
N VAL A 728 11.27 36.15 23.96
CA VAL A 728 11.04 37.45 23.29
C VAL A 728 12.16 37.72 22.31
N SER A 729 11.83 37.87 21.02
CA SER A 729 12.83 38.07 19.97
C SER A 729 13.54 39.41 20.10
N SER A 730 14.84 39.44 19.77
CA SER A 730 15.67 40.66 19.83
C SER A 730 15.23 41.76 18.84
N GLY A 731 14.36 41.45 17.89
CA GLY A 731 13.76 42.39 16.94
C GLY A 731 12.34 42.86 17.30
N GLY A 732 11.75 42.41 18.41
CA GLY A 732 10.40 42.79 18.82
C GLY A 732 9.26 42.12 18.03
N CYS A 733 9.55 41.03 17.32
CA CYS A 733 8.53 40.16 16.73
C CYS A 733 7.81 39.35 17.82
N THR A 734 6.47 39.33 17.75
CA THR A 734 5.55 38.58 18.63
C THR A 734 4.40 38.00 17.79
N LEU A 735 3.58 37.10 18.34
CA LEU A 735 2.44 36.53 17.60
C LEU A 735 1.33 37.55 17.30
N GLU A 736 1.31 38.68 18.00
CA GLU A 736 0.35 39.77 17.80
C GLU A 736 0.76 40.73 16.67
N ASN A 737 2.04 40.72 16.24
CA ASN A 737 2.54 41.55 15.13
C ASN A 737 3.16 40.73 13.97
N ALA A 738 3.30 39.41 14.12
CA ALA A 738 3.75 38.51 13.06
C ALA A 738 2.79 38.53 11.86
N ALA A 739 3.36 38.64 10.66
CA ALA A 739 2.62 38.55 9.42
C ALA A 739 2.03 37.14 9.23
N ILE A 740 0.85 37.06 8.63
CA ILE A 740 0.21 35.78 8.33
C ILE A 740 0.42 35.48 6.85
N ARG A 741 1.12 34.38 6.57
CA ARG A 741 1.19 33.78 5.23
C ARG A 741 -0.03 32.86 5.07
N HIS A 742 -0.86 33.18 4.07
CA HIS A 742 -2.12 32.49 3.78
C HIS A 742 -1.99 31.50 2.62
N GLU A 743 -2.89 30.52 2.60
CA GLU A 743 -3.07 29.65 1.43
C GLU A 743 -3.61 30.48 0.25
N TRP A 744 -3.16 30.20 -0.96
CA TRP A 744 -3.53 30.93 -2.18
C TRP A 744 -5.05 31.08 -2.34
N SER A 745 -5.82 30.04 -1.99
CA SER A 745 -7.27 30.01 -2.18
C SER A 745 -8.04 30.70 -1.05
N ASP A 746 -7.39 30.95 0.10
CA ASP A 746 -7.93 31.77 1.18
C ASP A 746 -7.67 33.28 0.97
N LEU A 747 -6.75 33.67 0.07
CA LEU A 747 -6.67 35.04 -0.43
C LEU A 747 -7.92 35.38 -1.28
N SER A 748 -8.39 36.62 -1.15
CA SER A 748 -9.40 37.17 -2.07
C SER A 748 -8.83 37.40 -3.48
N VAL A 749 -9.70 37.45 -4.50
CA VAL A 749 -9.30 37.69 -5.90
C VAL A 749 -8.43 38.95 -6.06
N PRO A 750 -8.77 40.13 -5.49
CA PRO A 750 -7.90 41.30 -5.57
C PRO A 750 -6.51 41.12 -4.95
N GLN A 751 -6.37 40.33 -3.87
CA GLN A 751 -5.06 40.06 -3.25
C GLN A 751 -4.18 39.13 -4.10
N ARG A 752 -4.80 38.19 -4.83
CA ARG A 752 -4.08 37.38 -5.83
C ARG A 752 -3.65 38.23 -7.01
N GLU A 753 -4.54 39.06 -7.53
CA GLU A 753 -4.27 40.01 -8.62
C GLU A 753 -3.17 41.02 -8.24
N GLU A 754 -3.12 41.47 -6.98
CA GLU A 754 -2.04 42.30 -6.43
C GLU A 754 -0.68 41.58 -6.42
N TYR A 755 -0.62 40.32 -5.95
CA TYR A 755 0.59 39.50 -5.99
C TYR A 755 1.05 39.28 -7.45
N ILE A 756 0.12 38.96 -8.35
CA ILE A 756 0.36 38.76 -9.78
C ILE A 756 0.92 40.03 -10.42
N ALA A 757 0.35 41.20 -10.10
CA ALA A 757 0.84 42.50 -10.56
C ALA A 757 2.25 42.81 -10.03
N ALA A 758 2.55 42.48 -8.77
CA ALA A 758 3.88 42.65 -8.20
C ALA A 758 4.93 41.73 -8.86
N VAL A 759 4.59 40.46 -9.14
CA VAL A 759 5.48 39.54 -9.88
C VAL A 759 5.69 40.01 -11.31
N ARG A 760 4.64 40.49 -12.00
CA ARG A 760 4.81 41.13 -13.32
C ARG A 760 5.68 42.38 -13.25
N CYS A 761 5.58 43.17 -12.19
CA CYS A 761 6.46 44.30 -11.96
C CYS A 761 7.93 43.88 -11.80
N ILE A 762 8.26 42.85 -10.99
CA ILE A 762 9.67 42.45 -10.79
C ILE A 762 10.30 41.86 -12.06
N MET A 763 9.48 41.26 -12.95
CA MET A 763 9.89 40.86 -14.31
C MET A 763 10.21 42.04 -15.25
N THR A 764 9.78 43.27 -14.95
CA THR A 764 10.10 44.47 -15.76
C THR A 764 11.25 45.32 -15.22
N LYS A 765 11.67 45.11 -13.97
CA LYS A 765 12.84 45.78 -13.39
C LYS A 765 14.12 45.20 -14.02
N PRO A 766 15.15 46.00 -14.33
CA PRO A 766 16.40 45.51 -14.94
C PRO A 766 17.20 44.65 -13.95
N THR A 767 17.82 43.57 -14.45
CA THR A 767 18.75 42.71 -13.69
C THR A 767 19.83 43.52 -12.95
N LYS A 768 20.21 43.07 -11.74
CA LYS A 768 21.37 43.62 -10.99
C LYS A 768 22.71 43.04 -11.44
N LEU A 769 22.70 41.92 -12.16
CA LEU A 769 23.90 41.19 -12.56
C LEU A 769 24.55 41.85 -13.79
N SER A 770 25.87 41.82 -13.87
CA SER A 770 26.58 42.15 -15.11
C SER A 770 26.37 41.05 -16.15
N ALA A 771 26.48 41.41 -17.43
CA ALA A 771 26.45 40.46 -18.54
C ALA A 771 27.60 39.42 -18.49
N SER A 772 28.63 39.65 -17.66
CA SER A 772 29.72 38.71 -17.35
C SER A 772 29.38 37.72 -16.23
N GLU A 773 28.40 38.01 -15.37
CA GLU A 773 27.95 37.11 -14.29
C GLU A 773 26.79 36.21 -14.75
N ALA A 774 25.89 36.74 -15.58
CA ALA A 774 24.80 35.97 -16.20
C ALA A 774 24.41 36.54 -17.58
N PRO A 775 25.02 36.06 -18.67
CA PRO A 775 24.74 36.54 -20.04
C PRO A 775 23.26 36.47 -20.44
N GLY A 776 22.49 35.54 -19.87
CA GLY A 776 21.05 35.36 -20.10
C GLY A 776 20.11 36.20 -19.25
N ALA A 777 20.55 36.80 -18.15
CA ALA A 777 19.66 37.55 -17.25
C ALA A 777 19.15 38.85 -17.92
N ARG A 778 17.84 39.14 -17.81
CA ARG A 778 17.23 40.35 -18.39
C ARG A 778 16.51 41.21 -17.36
N SER A 779 16.00 40.59 -16.31
CA SER A 779 15.13 41.19 -15.30
C SER A 779 15.59 40.89 -13.87
N ARG A 780 15.01 41.58 -12.90
CA ARG A 780 15.15 41.24 -11.47
C ARG A 780 14.52 39.91 -11.09
N TYR A 781 13.61 39.39 -11.90
CA TYR A 781 13.11 38.02 -11.75
C TYR A 781 14.17 36.98 -12.17
N ASP A 782 14.94 37.28 -13.25
CA ASP A 782 16.06 36.43 -13.65
C ASP A 782 17.18 36.38 -12.59
N ASP A 783 17.42 37.47 -11.83
CA ASP A 783 18.42 37.47 -10.75
C ASP A 783 18.16 36.38 -9.71
N PHE A 784 16.89 36.10 -9.39
CA PHE A 784 16.48 35.03 -8.48
C PHE A 784 16.75 33.66 -9.13
N LEU A 785 16.34 33.47 -10.38
CA LEU A 785 16.62 32.26 -11.17
C LEU A 785 18.13 31.97 -11.27
N VAL A 786 18.99 32.98 -11.50
CA VAL A 786 20.45 32.83 -11.49
C VAL A 786 20.94 32.35 -10.12
N ALA A 787 20.46 32.96 -9.03
CA ALA A 787 20.87 32.56 -7.68
C ALA A 787 20.46 31.10 -7.37
N HIS A 788 19.29 30.66 -7.80
CA HIS A 788 18.86 29.27 -7.69
C HIS A 788 19.74 28.32 -8.53
N ILE A 789 19.99 28.65 -9.79
CA ILE A 789 20.88 27.86 -10.69
C ILE A 789 22.27 27.70 -10.07
N GLN A 790 22.87 28.80 -9.60
CA GLN A 790 24.22 28.81 -9.03
C GLN A 790 24.28 28.05 -7.69
N GLN A 791 23.27 28.17 -6.84
CA GLN A 791 23.24 27.53 -5.53
C GLN A 791 22.67 26.12 -5.52
N THR A 792 22.06 25.64 -6.61
CA THR A 792 21.45 24.29 -6.71
C THR A 792 22.31 23.15 -6.10
N PRO A 793 23.63 23.05 -6.38
CA PRO A 793 24.49 22.01 -5.79
C PRO A 793 24.77 22.17 -4.28
N ASN A 794 24.56 23.38 -3.74
CA ASN A 794 24.83 23.75 -2.34
C ASN A 794 23.58 23.75 -1.46
N ILE A 795 22.39 23.51 -2.05
CA ILE A 795 21.08 23.63 -1.36
C ILE A 795 20.25 22.35 -1.48
N HIS A 796 20.38 21.56 -2.54
CA HIS A 796 19.66 20.29 -2.67
C HIS A 796 20.48 19.13 -2.10
N SER A 797 19.83 18.23 -1.36
CA SER A 797 20.46 17.10 -0.64
C SER A 797 21.59 17.54 0.33
N THR A 798 21.45 18.73 0.92
CA THR A 798 22.40 19.29 1.90
C THR A 798 21.70 19.85 3.14
N ALA A 799 22.46 20.05 4.21
CA ALA A 799 22.01 20.70 5.45
C ALA A 799 21.46 22.14 5.25
N ASN A 800 21.76 22.78 4.11
CA ASN A 800 21.29 24.13 3.79
C ASN A 800 19.82 24.17 3.33
N PHE A 801 19.27 23.05 2.85
CA PHE A 801 18.04 22.98 2.04
C PHE A 801 16.89 23.85 2.55
N LEU A 802 16.38 23.55 3.75
CA LEU A 802 15.17 24.18 4.28
C LEU A 802 15.39 25.64 4.66
N ALA A 803 16.53 25.94 5.29
CA ALA A 803 16.89 27.29 5.70
C ALA A 803 17.14 28.23 4.50
N TRP A 804 17.77 27.72 3.44
CA TRP A 804 18.01 28.48 2.21
C TRP A 804 16.71 28.81 1.50
N HIS A 805 15.81 27.84 1.30
CA HIS A 805 14.53 28.08 0.62
C HIS A 805 13.59 29.01 1.40
N ARG A 806 13.63 28.96 2.74
CA ARG A 806 13.01 29.99 3.61
C ARG A 806 13.56 31.39 3.34
N TYR A 807 14.89 31.56 3.27
CA TYR A 807 15.50 32.86 3.00
C TYR A 807 15.23 33.35 1.57
N TYR A 808 15.26 32.45 0.58
CA TYR A 808 14.98 32.74 -0.81
C TYR A 808 13.53 33.22 -1.04
N THR A 809 12.54 32.51 -0.49
CA THR A 809 11.12 32.92 -0.58
C THR A 809 10.84 34.23 0.18
N TRP A 810 11.44 34.44 1.36
CA TRP A 810 11.39 35.73 2.05
C TRP A 810 12.08 36.87 1.26
N GLY A 811 13.20 36.58 0.60
CA GLY A 811 13.91 37.55 -0.25
C GLY A 811 13.08 37.97 -1.46
N PHE A 812 12.38 37.02 -2.09
CA PHE A 812 11.45 37.29 -3.18
C PHE A 812 10.28 38.16 -2.69
N GLU A 813 9.67 37.81 -1.55
CA GLU A 813 8.64 38.62 -0.89
C GLU A 813 9.13 40.07 -0.66
N GLN A 814 10.36 40.26 -0.16
CA GLN A 814 10.92 41.60 0.04
C GLN A 814 11.18 42.35 -1.29
N ALA A 815 11.52 41.66 -2.38
CA ALA A 815 11.62 42.30 -3.69
C ALA A 815 10.24 42.77 -4.20
N LEU A 816 9.20 41.93 -4.07
CA LEU A 816 7.82 42.31 -4.42
C LEU A 816 7.32 43.51 -3.61
N ARG A 817 7.54 43.48 -2.28
CA ARG A 817 7.10 44.55 -1.37
C ARG A 817 7.85 45.85 -1.60
N ASN A 818 9.19 45.82 -1.53
CA ASN A 818 10.01 47.03 -1.50
C ASN A 818 10.28 47.64 -2.88
N GLU A 819 10.24 46.87 -3.96
CA GLU A 819 10.51 47.37 -5.32
C GLU A 819 9.26 47.54 -6.19
N CYS A 820 8.20 46.80 -5.87
CA CYS A 820 6.97 46.71 -6.66
C CYS A 820 5.68 47.04 -5.88
N GLY A 821 5.79 47.42 -4.60
CA GLY A 821 4.68 47.97 -3.83
C GLY A 821 3.66 46.94 -3.35
N TYR A 822 3.99 45.65 -3.36
CA TYR A 822 3.12 44.62 -2.80
C TYR A 822 2.87 44.86 -1.31
N THR A 823 1.60 44.86 -0.89
CA THR A 823 1.18 45.09 0.50
C THR A 823 0.99 43.79 1.28
N GLY A 824 0.73 42.68 0.58
CA GLY A 824 0.61 41.33 1.15
C GLY A 824 1.93 40.62 1.43
N TYR A 825 1.84 39.38 1.92
CA TYR A 825 2.96 38.51 2.27
C TYR A 825 2.95 37.25 1.40
N GLN A 826 4.06 36.53 1.30
CA GLN A 826 4.21 35.40 0.37
C GLN A 826 3.12 34.33 0.62
N PRO A 827 2.19 34.09 -0.34
CA PRO A 827 1.23 33.02 -0.20
C PRO A 827 1.90 31.66 -0.40
N TYR A 828 1.28 30.62 0.17
CA TYR A 828 1.65 29.23 -0.07
C TYR A 828 0.52 28.48 -0.77
N TRP A 829 0.84 27.35 -1.39
CA TRP A 829 -0.15 26.47 -2.00
C TRP A 829 -0.31 25.20 -1.15
N ASN A 830 -1.48 24.98 -0.55
CA ASN A 830 -1.76 23.70 0.10
C ASN A 830 -2.06 22.65 -0.96
N TRP A 831 -1.11 21.73 -1.17
CA TRP A 831 -1.18 20.69 -2.19
C TRP A 831 -2.44 19.80 -2.06
N ASP A 832 -2.81 19.41 -0.83
CA ASP A 832 -3.90 18.45 -0.59
C ASP A 832 -5.27 18.96 -1.07
N ARG A 833 -5.56 20.26 -0.83
CA ARG A 833 -6.81 20.92 -1.22
C ARG A 833 -7.15 20.71 -2.70
N TYR A 834 -6.13 20.53 -3.54
CA TYR A 834 -6.27 20.35 -4.99
C TYR A 834 -5.57 19.10 -5.53
N ALA A 835 -5.09 18.18 -4.69
CA ALA A 835 -4.40 16.96 -5.14
C ALA A 835 -5.26 16.08 -6.07
N LYS A 836 -6.59 16.15 -5.93
CA LYS A 836 -7.57 15.43 -6.77
C LYS A 836 -7.85 16.12 -8.11
N ASP A 837 -7.53 17.40 -8.26
CA ASP A 837 -7.72 18.21 -9.47
C ASP A 837 -6.82 19.46 -9.42
N PRO A 838 -5.51 19.32 -9.67
CA PRO A 838 -4.57 20.43 -9.58
C PRO A 838 -4.75 21.42 -10.74
N GLU A 839 -5.23 20.97 -11.89
CA GLU A 839 -5.43 21.78 -13.10
C GLU A 839 -6.55 22.81 -12.93
N ASN A 840 -7.70 22.42 -12.38
CA ASN A 840 -8.82 23.35 -12.13
C ASN A 840 -8.68 24.13 -10.80
N SER A 841 -7.55 24.00 -10.11
CA SER A 841 -7.29 24.72 -8.86
C SER A 841 -7.34 26.25 -9.04
N PRO A 842 -7.63 27.04 -7.97
CA PRO A 842 -7.51 28.50 -8.01
C PRO A 842 -6.10 29.01 -8.34
N LEU A 843 -5.09 28.14 -8.32
CA LEU A 843 -3.72 28.44 -8.72
C LEU A 843 -3.47 28.26 -10.22
N PHE A 844 -4.13 27.30 -10.88
CA PHE A 844 -3.81 26.88 -12.25
C PHE A 844 -4.97 26.89 -13.26
N ASN A 845 -6.19 27.29 -12.87
CA ASN A 845 -7.36 27.33 -13.77
C ASN A 845 -7.31 28.38 -14.92
N GLY A 846 -6.17 29.04 -15.15
CA GLY A 846 -5.96 29.98 -16.26
C GLY A 846 -6.75 31.29 -16.18
N ASN A 847 -7.45 31.59 -15.08
CA ASN A 847 -8.18 32.86 -14.92
C ASN A 847 -7.27 34.03 -14.49
N ALA A 848 -7.78 35.26 -14.50
CA ALA A 848 -7.00 36.49 -14.20
C ALA A 848 -6.37 36.55 -12.80
N SER A 849 -6.83 35.71 -11.87
CA SER A 849 -6.37 35.58 -10.48
C SER A 849 -5.59 34.29 -10.20
N SER A 850 -5.11 33.61 -11.25
CA SER A 850 -4.30 32.39 -11.21
C SER A 850 -2.82 32.67 -11.54
N LEU A 851 -1.94 31.67 -11.39
CA LEU A 851 -0.57 31.71 -11.91
C LEU A 851 -0.47 31.20 -13.37
N GLY A 852 -1.54 31.26 -14.14
CA GLY A 852 -1.61 30.76 -15.52
C GLY A 852 -2.06 29.31 -15.62
N GLY A 853 -2.45 28.88 -16.83
CA GLY A 853 -2.98 27.54 -17.10
C GLY A 853 -1.98 26.39 -17.04
N ASN A 854 -2.47 25.20 -17.34
CA ASN A 854 -1.68 24.11 -17.94
C ASN A 854 -1.33 24.47 -19.41
N SER A 855 -0.37 23.76 -20.02
CA SER A 855 -0.17 23.82 -21.47
C SER A 855 -1.23 22.99 -22.21
N PRO A 856 -1.68 23.36 -23.42
CA PRO A 856 -2.71 22.62 -24.17
C PRO A 856 -2.24 21.24 -24.67
N ARG A 857 -0.94 20.95 -24.54
CA ARG A 857 -0.27 19.65 -24.74
C ARG A 857 1.16 19.74 -24.19
N PRO A 858 1.80 18.62 -23.83
CA PRO A 858 3.19 18.61 -23.36
C PRO A 858 4.14 19.34 -24.32
N GLY A 859 5.00 20.20 -23.78
CA GLY A 859 5.97 21.01 -24.53
C GLY A 859 5.40 22.17 -25.35
N ALA A 860 4.08 22.41 -25.33
CA ALA A 860 3.51 23.67 -25.81
C ALA A 860 3.62 24.77 -24.74
N CYS A 861 3.55 26.03 -25.16
CA CYS A 861 3.47 27.16 -24.23
C CYS A 861 2.18 27.11 -23.39
N VAL A 862 2.22 27.66 -22.18
CA VAL A 862 0.99 28.00 -21.44
C VAL A 862 0.27 29.10 -22.20
N GLU A 863 -1.01 28.89 -22.56
CA GLU A 863 -1.78 29.81 -23.40
C GLU A 863 -2.77 30.69 -22.61
N THR A 864 -3.00 30.40 -21.32
CA THR A 864 -4.04 31.07 -20.52
C THR A 864 -3.51 31.67 -19.21
N GLY A 865 -4.21 32.71 -18.76
CA GLY A 865 -3.95 33.39 -17.49
C GLY A 865 -2.73 34.34 -17.49
N PRO A 866 -2.40 34.93 -16.34
CA PRO A 866 -1.60 36.15 -16.24
C PRO A 866 -0.11 36.00 -16.52
N PHE A 867 0.37 34.86 -17.01
CA PHE A 867 1.78 34.60 -17.30
C PHE A 867 2.02 33.83 -18.62
N ALA A 868 1.02 33.67 -19.48
CA ALA A 868 1.13 32.95 -20.75
C ALA A 868 2.23 33.48 -21.70
N ASP A 869 2.47 34.80 -21.70
CA ASP A 869 3.43 35.47 -22.58
C ASP A 869 4.88 35.49 -22.06
N ILE A 870 5.16 35.08 -20.82
CA ILE A 870 6.51 35.21 -20.23
C ILE A 870 7.58 34.44 -21.01
N LYS A 871 8.84 34.79 -20.73
CA LYS A 871 10.01 34.08 -21.24
C LYS A 871 10.89 33.63 -20.09
N VAL A 872 11.25 32.34 -20.11
CA VAL A 872 12.30 31.76 -19.28
C VAL A 872 13.61 32.02 -20.03
N ASN A 873 14.47 32.90 -19.50
CA ASN A 873 15.64 33.39 -20.25
C ASN A 873 16.92 32.56 -20.04
N LEU A 874 16.94 31.68 -19.04
CA LEU A 874 18.10 30.94 -18.54
C LEU A 874 17.80 29.43 -18.50
N GLY A 875 18.83 28.60 -18.49
CA GLY A 875 18.69 27.13 -18.55
C GLY A 875 18.39 26.58 -19.95
N PRO A 876 17.90 25.33 -20.06
CA PRO A 876 17.69 24.36 -18.98
C PRO A 876 19.01 23.92 -18.32
N GLY A 877 18.93 23.19 -17.21
CA GLY A 877 20.08 22.84 -16.37
C GLY A 877 20.81 24.07 -15.85
N ASN A 878 22.12 23.94 -15.60
CA ASN A 878 22.93 24.99 -14.99
C ASN A 878 23.38 26.13 -15.94
N SER A 879 22.74 26.29 -17.09
CA SER A 879 23.13 27.29 -18.09
C SER A 879 22.71 28.71 -17.71
N LEU A 880 23.68 29.63 -17.66
CA LEU A 880 23.47 31.07 -17.48
C LEU A 880 23.44 31.85 -18.82
N GLU A 881 23.47 31.14 -19.95
CA GLU A 881 23.38 31.73 -21.28
C GLU A 881 21.96 32.16 -21.66
N PHE A 882 21.84 33.04 -22.66
CA PHE A 882 20.54 33.54 -23.09
C PHE A 882 19.79 32.53 -23.96
N ASN A 883 18.77 31.88 -23.38
CA ASN A 883 17.93 30.88 -24.04
C ASN A 883 16.42 31.16 -23.82
N PRO A 884 15.89 32.25 -24.42
CA PRO A 884 14.52 32.71 -24.19
C PRO A 884 13.48 31.79 -24.84
N ARG A 885 12.74 31.07 -24.00
CA ARG A 885 11.63 30.17 -24.39
C ARG A 885 10.37 30.48 -23.59
N CYS A 886 9.20 30.08 -24.08
CA CYS A 886 7.95 30.27 -23.32
C CYS A 886 7.90 29.35 -22.10
N LEU A 887 7.10 29.74 -21.11
CA LEU A 887 6.73 28.84 -20.02
C LEU A 887 5.92 27.65 -20.58
N THR A 888 6.25 26.43 -20.16
CA THR A 888 5.48 25.22 -20.47
C THR A 888 5.21 24.44 -19.19
N ARG A 889 4.05 23.78 -19.09
CA ARG A 889 3.65 22.95 -17.96
C ARG A 889 3.07 21.63 -18.44
N ASP A 890 3.00 20.66 -17.55
CA ASP A 890 2.35 19.36 -17.77
C ASP A 890 1.72 18.93 -16.43
N ILE A 891 0.59 19.57 -16.09
CA ILE A 891 0.04 19.53 -14.72
C ILE A 891 -0.48 18.12 -14.40
N SER A 892 0.29 17.39 -13.60
CA SER A 892 0.10 15.96 -13.35
C SER A 892 -0.70 15.71 -12.07
N LYS A 893 -1.98 15.38 -12.25
CA LYS A 893 -2.83 14.81 -11.22
C LYS A 893 -2.25 13.54 -10.58
N SER A 894 -1.44 12.76 -11.33
CA SER A 894 -0.79 11.57 -10.77
C SER A 894 0.25 11.96 -9.72
N ASN A 895 1.13 12.92 -10.04
CA ASN A 895 2.20 13.36 -9.15
C ASN A 895 1.63 14.10 -7.93
N ALA A 896 0.50 14.80 -8.11
CA ALA A 896 -0.25 15.44 -7.01
C ALA A 896 -0.74 14.46 -5.93
N THR A 897 -0.91 13.16 -6.24
CA THR A 897 -1.30 12.16 -5.23
C THR A 897 -0.22 11.86 -4.18
N HIS A 898 1.02 12.31 -4.40
CA HIS A 898 2.13 12.13 -3.46
C HIS A 898 2.30 13.30 -2.48
N THR A 899 1.63 14.43 -2.71
CA THR A 899 1.72 15.66 -1.89
C THR A 899 0.51 15.88 -0.96
N THR A 900 -0.36 14.87 -0.82
CA THR A 900 -1.57 14.90 0.02
C THR A 900 -1.28 15.12 1.51
N ALA A 901 -2.34 15.44 2.27
CA ALA A 901 -2.25 15.77 3.69
C ALA A 901 -1.80 14.57 4.54
N ASP A 902 -2.14 13.34 4.17
CA ASP A 902 -1.63 12.14 4.87
C ASP A 902 -0.12 11.95 4.66
N LYS A 903 0.39 12.20 3.45
CA LYS A 903 1.83 12.13 3.14
C LYS A 903 2.60 13.24 3.85
N THR A 904 2.05 14.44 3.84
CA THR A 904 2.61 15.62 4.53
C THR A 904 2.57 15.47 6.06
N PHE A 905 1.50 14.90 6.62
CA PHE A 905 1.38 14.59 8.04
C PHE A 905 2.35 13.49 8.47
N ALA A 906 2.45 12.40 7.70
CA ALA A 906 3.40 11.32 7.97
C ALA A 906 4.85 11.81 7.98
N LEU A 907 5.22 12.68 7.02
CA LEU A 907 6.52 13.36 7.00
C LEU A 907 6.79 14.19 8.27
N ILE A 908 5.80 14.97 8.74
CA ILE A 908 5.96 15.79 9.95
C ILE A 908 6.07 14.92 11.22
N THR A 909 5.30 13.83 11.31
CA THR A 909 5.14 13.03 12.54
C THR A 909 6.13 11.87 12.67
N SER A 910 6.63 11.33 11.56
CA SER A 910 7.54 10.18 11.56
C SER A 910 9.02 10.58 11.55
N SER A 911 9.35 11.77 11.04
CA SER A 911 10.72 12.29 11.06
C SER A 911 11.04 12.92 12.42
N ASN A 912 11.82 12.20 13.23
CA ASN A 912 12.19 12.62 14.58
C ASN A 912 13.22 13.76 14.59
N ASP A 913 14.11 13.78 13.60
CA ASP A 913 15.25 14.70 13.47
C ASP A 913 15.24 15.45 12.12
N ILE A 914 16.08 16.47 11.99
CA ILE A 914 16.13 17.34 10.81
C ILE A 914 16.62 16.63 9.54
N ARG A 915 17.50 15.62 9.67
CA ARG A 915 18.02 14.87 8.53
C ARG A 915 16.94 13.94 7.99
N SER A 916 16.31 13.13 8.84
CA SER A 916 15.20 12.29 8.40
C SER A 916 14.00 13.10 7.88
N PHE A 917 13.82 14.35 8.33
CA PHE A 917 12.81 15.24 7.78
C PHE A 917 13.18 15.77 6.38
N GLN A 918 14.36 16.39 6.23
CA GLN A 918 14.75 16.99 4.96
C GLN A 918 15.04 15.94 3.87
N ASP A 919 15.61 14.79 4.23
CA ASP A 919 15.98 13.74 3.27
C ASP A 919 14.69 13.09 2.72
N THR A 920 13.74 12.70 3.60
CA THR A 920 12.42 12.16 3.18
C THR A 920 11.55 13.19 2.43
N MET A 921 11.72 14.48 2.69
CA MET A 921 11.05 15.52 1.89
C MET A 921 11.58 15.57 0.44
N GLN A 922 12.88 15.31 0.24
CA GLN A 922 13.60 15.51 -1.03
C GLN A 922 13.74 14.26 -1.93
N VAL A 923 13.46 13.04 -1.43
CA VAL A 923 13.48 11.82 -2.28
C VAL A 923 12.52 11.96 -3.49
N ALA A 924 12.69 11.14 -4.53
CA ALA A 924 11.92 11.26 -5.77
C ALA A 924 10.38 11.24 -5.59
N LEU A 925 9.87 10.49 -4.61
CA LEU A 925 8.44 10.45 -4.23
C LEU A 925 8.09 11.35 -3.03
N GLY A 926 9.05 12.13 -2.54
CA GLY A 926 8.90 13.06 -1.43
C GLY A 926 8.20 14.36 -1.85
N VAL A 927 7.57 15.04 -0.90
CA VAL A 927 6.61 16.12 -1.19
C VAL A 927 7.22 17.35 -1.88
N HIS A 928 8.52 17.59 -1.74
CA HIS A 928 9.22 18.64 -2.50
C HIS A 928 9.36 18.24 -3.98
N ALA A 929 9.98 17.09 -4.26
CA ALA A 929 10.17 16.60 -5.63
C ALA A 929 8.82 16.40 -6.35
N MET A 930 7.85 15.76 -5.69
CA MET A 930 6.53 15.53 -6.27
C MET A 930 5.71 16.83 -6.42
N GLY A 931 5.92 17.84 -5.59
CA GLY A 931 5.31 19.16 -5.78
C GLY A 931 5.85 19.89 -7.02
N HIS A 932 7.14 19.74 -7.32
CA HIS A 932 7.71 20.18 -8.60
C HIS A 932 7.14 19.40 -9.79
N PHE A 933 7.16 18.06 -9.73
CA PHE A 933 6.63 17.20 -10.78
C PHE A 933 5.10 17.24 -10.93
N THR A 934 4.36 17.82 -9.97
CA THR A 934 2.93 18.11 -10.12
C THR A 934 2.67 19.19 -11.18
N VAL A 935 3.60 20.11 -11.39
CA VAL A 935 3.48 21.15 -12.43
C VAL A 935 4.26 20.77 -13.69
N GLY A 936 5.40 20.10 -13.53
CA GLY A 936 6.19 19.55 -14.64
C GLY A 936 6.65 20.62 -15.64
N GLY A 937 6.84 20.21 -16.89
CA GLY A 937 7.24 21.09 -17.99
C GLY A 937 8.60 21.79 -17.81
N ASP A 938 8.81 22.83 -18.62
CA ASP A 938 9.99 23.69 -18.64
C ASP A 938 9.61 25.10 -18.17
N PRO A 939 10.11 25.56 -17.01
CA PRO A 939 11.23 24.99 -16.25
C PRO A 939 10.79 24.11 -15.08
N GLY A 940 9.49 23.87 -14.87
CA GLY A 940 8.95 23.36 -13.61
C GLY A 940 9.46 21.98 -13.17
N GLY A 941 9.89 21.13 -14.09
CA GLY A 941 10.53 19.83 -13.81
C GLY A 941 12.06 19.84 -13.72
N ASP A 942 12.73 20.98 -13.90
CA ASP A 942 14.19 21.12 -13.94
C ASP A 942 14.74 21.63 -12.59
N ILE A 943 15.59 20.84 -11.94
CA ILE A 943 16.10 21.12 -10.58
C ILE A 943 16.96 22.39 -10.49
N PHE A 944 17.54 22.88 -11.59
CA PHE A 944 18.31 24.12 -11.59
C PHE A 944 17.42 25.34 -11.86
N THR A 945 16.46 25.20 -12.77
CA THR A 945 15.77 26.35 -13.38
C THR A 945 14.30 26.50 -12.99
N SER A 946 13.72 25.57 -12.23
CA SER A 946 12.32 25.59 -11.79
C SER A 946 11.86 26.92 -11.14
N ALA A 947 12.78 27.65 -10.50
CA ALA A 947 12.55 29.02 -9.99
C ALA A 947 12.19 30.07 -11.06
N GLY A 948 12.25 29.71 -12.35
CA GLY A 948 11.74 30.49 -13.46
C GLY A 948 10.21 30.44 -13.62
N ASP A 949 9.52 29.44 -13.06
CA ASP A 949 8.06 29.46 -12.94
C ASP A 949 7.63 30.07 -11.60
N ILE A 950 6.60 30.92 -11.65
CA ILE A 950 6.05 31.65 -10.51
C ILE A 950 5.50 30.68 -9.45
N TYR A 951 5.07 29.46 -9.83
CA TYR A 951 4.60 28.49 -8.84
C TYR A 951 5.70 28.09 -7.84
N PHE A 952 6.99 28.18 -8.21
CA PHE A 952 8.11 27.83 -7.34
C PHE A 952 7.99 28.50 -5.98
N TYR A 953 7.68 29.80 -5.97
CA TYR A 953 7.66 30.61 -4.75
C TYR A 953 6.50 30.24 -3.82
N VAL A 954 5.35 29.78 -4.35
CA VAL A 954 4.21 29.30 -3.53
C VAL A 954 4.33 27.83 -3.13
N HIS A 955 5.03 27.00 -3.92
CA HIS A 955 5.41 25.64 -3.55
C HIS A 955 6.46 25.66 -2.43
N HIS A 956 7.52 26.48 -2.56
CA HIS A 956 8.55 26.60 -1.53
C HIS A 956 8.06 27.33 -0.27
N ALA A 957 7.07 28.21 -0.38
CA ALA A 957 6.37 28.72 0.80
C ALA A 957 5.55 27.63 1.54
N MET A 958 5.09 26.58 0.84
CA MET A 958 4.48 25.39 1.46
C MET A 958 5.53 24.44 2.03
N VAL A 959 6.68 24.26 1.37
CA VAL A 959 7.86 23.57 1.95
C VAL A 959 8.24 24.19 3.29
N ASP A 960 8.35 25.53 3.35
CA ASP A 960 8.65 26.25 4.59
C ASP A 960 7.51 26.14 5.63
N ARG A 961 6.24 26.14 5.21
CA ARG A 961 5.11 25.85 6.12
C ARG A 961 5.22 24.48 6.75
N VAL A 962 5.52 23.44 5.96
CA VAL A 962 5.65 22.06 6.44
C VAL A 962 6.85 21.93 7.39
N TYR A 963 7.97 22.60 7.08
CA TYR A 963 9.12 22.74 7.99
C TYR A 963 8.75 23.46 9.29
N TRP A 964 8.06 24.60 9.23
CA TRP A 964 7.60 25.35 10.40
C TRP A 964 6.68 24.52 11.30
N ILE A 965 5.73 23.76 10.74
CA ILE A 965 4.86 22.85 11.52
C ILE A 965 5.67 21.70 12.14
N TRP A 966 6.69 21.18 11.45
CA TRP A 966 7.63 20.21 12.02
C TRP A 966 8.44 20.79 13.18
N GLN A 967 8.91 22.04 13.07
CA GLN A 967 9.58 22.75 14.16
C GLN A 967 8.64 23.01 15.36
N MET A 968 7.35 23.32 15.11
CA MET A 968 6.33 23.51 16.15
C MET A 968 6.06 22.28 17.03
N GLN A 969 6.46 21.07 16.60
CA GLN A 969 6.27 19.87 17.42
C GLN A 969 7.16 19.88 18.68
N ASP A 970 8.38 20.39 18.56
CA ASP A 970 9.39 20.49 19.61
C ASP A 970 10.27 21.73 19.33
N LEU A 971 9.76 22.91 19.69
CA LEU A 971 10.38 24.19 19.35
C LEU A 971 11.78 24.37 19.97
N GLU A 972 12.01 23.84 21.17
CA GLU A 972 13.27 24.04 21.90
C GLU A 972 14.44 23.35 21.18
N ASN A 973 14.24 22.11 20.72
CA ASN A 973 15.26 21.40 19.94
C ASN A 973 15.24 21.77 18.45
N ARG A 974 14.05 21.82 17.82
CA ARG A 974 13.91 21.91 16.36
C ARG A 974 14.13 23.31 15.77
N LEU A 975 14.09 24.38 16.58
CA LEU A 975 14.57 25.71 16.16
C LEU A 975 16.11 25.85 16.20
N ASN A 976 16.81 24.85 16.77
CA ASN A 976 18.28 24.81 16.82
C ASN A 976 18.88 23.70 15.93
N ALA A 977 18.04 22.87 15.31
CA ALA A 977 18.46 21.68 14.57
C ALA A 977 19.04 22.01 13.18
N VAL A 978 20.23 21.48 12.92
CA VAL A 978 20.92 21.44 11.61
C VAL A 978 21.51 20.04 11.47
N GLY A 979 21.51 19.46 10.28
CA GLY A 979 21.96 18.08 10.08
C GLY A 979 21.99 17.66 8.62
N GLY A 980 22.65 16.53 8.36
CA GLY A 980 23.17 16.23 7.03
C GLY A 980 24.45 17.02 6.76
N ASP A 981 24.91 16.97 5.51
CA ASP A 981 26.22 17.47 5.11
C ASP A 981 26.08 18.68 4.16
N THR A 982 27.12 19.49 4.06
CA THR A 982 27.29 20.53 3.03
C THR A 982 27.71 19.90 1.69
N SER A 983 27.66 20.65 0.60
CA SER A 983 28.16 20.21 -0.71
C SER A 983 29.65 19.86 -0.74
N ALA A 984 30.41 20.31 0.25
CA ALA A 984 31.81 19.94 0.48
C ALA A 984 32.00 18.62 1.25
N GLY A 985 30.92 17.94 1.65
CA GLY A 985 30.96 16.73 2.48
C GLY A 985 31.34 16.99 3.95
N LEU A 986 31.23 18.24 4.41
CA LEU A 986 31.43 18.62 5.81
C LEU A 986 30.07 18.66 6.53
N PRO A 987 29.93 18.15 7.77
CA PRO A 987 28.68 18.22 8.52
C PRO A 987 28.16 19.66 8.66
N GLY A 988 26.88 19.88 8.39
CA GLY A 988 26.28 21.21 8.40
C GLY A 988 26.22 21.86 9.78
N SER A 989 26.42 23.18 9.82
CA SER A 989 26.49 23.99 11.03
C SER A 989 25.57 25.21 11.01
N ARG A 990 25.20 25.68 12.20
CA ARG A 990 24.50 26.95 12.40
C ARG A 990 25.35 28.16 11.98
N ASP A 991 26.66 28.00 11.93
CA ASP A 991 27.61 29.03 11.51
C ASP A 991 27.88 29.05 9.99
N ASP A 992 27.33 28.09 9.23
CA ASP A 992 27.48 28.04 7.78
C ASP A 992 26.86 29.28 7.12
N MET A 993 27.57 29.85 6.15
CA MET A 993 27.11 31.02 5.41
C MET A 993 26.28 30.59 4.20
N VAL A 994 25.07 31.12 4.09
CA VAL A 994 24.17 30.93 2.95
C VAL A 994 23.81 32.28 2.34
N ASN A 995 23.69 32.34 1.00
CA ASN A 995 23.31 33.55 0.29
C ASN A 995 22.41 33.24 -0.91
N ILE A 996 21.72 34.29 -1.39
CA ILE A 996 20.81 34.26 -2.55
C ILE A 996 21.31 35.20 -3.67
N GLY A 997 22.65 35.33 -3.81
CA GLY A 997 23.29 36.26 -4.74
C GLY A 997 22.88 37.72 -4.51
N VAL A 998 22.81 38.50 -5.60
CA VAL A 998 22.44 39.94 -5.62
C VAL A 998 21.02 40.26 -5.11
N ASN A 999 20.22 39.24 -4.80
CA ASN A 999 18.90 39.36 -4.19
C ASN A 999 18.97 39.53 -2.66
N GLY A 1000 20.13 39.32 -2.07
CA GLY A 1000 20.36 39.39 -0.63
C GLY A 1000 21.84 39.57 -0.30
N GLY A 1001 22.33 38.81 0.68
CA GLY A 1001 23.74 38.75 1.05
C GLY A 1001 24.02 37.50 1.88
N ASP A 1002 25.27 37.33 2.32
CA ASP A 1002 25.66 36.21 3.18
C ASP A 1002 25.06 36.35 4.58
N VAL A 1003 24.32 35.32 5.01
CA VAL A 1003 23.73 35.21 6.34
C VAL A 1003 24.06 33.85 6.95
N LYS A 1004 24.18 33.78 8.28
CA LYS A 1004 24.39 32.50 8.97
C LYS A 1004 23.11 31.66 8.93
N LEU A 1005 23.21 30.40 8.53
CA LEU A 1005 22.12 29.43 8.49
C LEU A 1005 21.35 29.38 9.82
N GLY A 1006 22.07 29.39 10.95
CA GLY A 1006 21.51 29.37 12.30
C GLY A 1006 20.65 30.58 12.67
N SER A 1007 20.69 31.66 11.88
CA SER A 1007 19.80 32.83 12.03
C SER A 1007 18.44 32.65 11.33
N LEU A 1008 18.34 31.72 10.38
CA LEU A 1008 17.16 31.51 9.53
C LEU A 1008 16.17 30.49 10.13
N LEU A 1009 16.61 29.72 11.14
CA LEU A 1009 15.87 28.60 11.70
C LEU A 1009 14.56 28.98 12.41
N ASN A 1010 14.31 30.27 12.70
CA ASN A 1010 13.13 30.75 13.42
C ASN A 1010 12.37 31.83 12.61
N THR A 1011 11.06 31.66 12.41
CA THR A 1011 10.20 32.65 11.70
C THR A 1011 9.74 33.81 12.59
N LEU A 1012 9.95 33.73 13.90
CA LEU A 1012 9.61 34.75 14.90
C LEU A 1012 10.89 35.35 15.52
N GLY A 1013 11.55 36.22 14.75
CA GLY A 1013 12.79 36.89 15.15
C GLY A 1013 14.07 36.40 14.49
N GLY A 1014 13.98 35.49 13.51
CA GLY A 1014 15.12 35.10 12.68
C GLY A 1014 15.67 36.27 11.86
N LYS A 1015 16.86 36.06 11.26
CA LYS A 1015 17.61 37.07 10.49
C LYS A 1015 17.68 38.43 11.23
N GLY A 1016 18.12 38.40 12.49
CA GLY A 1016 18.28 39.60 13.33
C GLY A 1016 16.96 40.28 13.76
N GLY A 1017 15.80 39.69 13.48
CA GLY A 1017 14.48 40.28 13.69
C GLY A 1017 13.66 40.48 12.41
N GLU A 1018 14.27 40.35 11.24
CA GLU A 1018 13.63 40.59 9.94
C GLU A 1018 12.63 39.48 9.53
N PHE A 1019 12.78 38.27 10.08
CA PHE A 1019 11.73 37.25 9.96
C PHE A 1019 10.70 37.46 11.07
N CYS A 1020 9.47 37.79 10.68
CA CYS A 1020 8.34 37.89 11.60
C CYS A 1020 7.03 37.42 10.94
N TYR A 1021 6.85 36.11 10.83
CA TYR A 1021 5.65 35.51 10.21
C TYR A 1021 5.26 34.13 10.77
N ILE A 1022 4.00 33.78 10.54
CA ILE A 1022 3.36 32.49 10.83
C ILE A 1022 2.49 32.03 9.64
N TYR A 1023 2.03 30.79 9.65
CA TYR A 1023 1.13 30.24 8.62
C TYR A 1023 -0.25 29.88 9.17
N LEU A 1024 -1.31 30.30 8.46
CA LEU A 1024 -2.71 29.88 8.67
C LEU A 1024 -3.28 29.17 7.44
#